data_AF-A0A667H334-F1
#
_entry.id   AF-A0A667H334-F1
#
_cell.length_a   1.000
_cell.length_b   1.000
_cell.length_c   1.000
_cell.angle_alpha   90.00
_cell.angle_beta   90.00
_cell.angle_gamma   90.00
#
_symmetry.space_group_name_H-M   'P 1'
#
loop_
_entity.id
_entity.type
_entity.pdbx_description
1 polymer ?
#
loop_
_entity_poly.entity_id
_entity_poly.type
_entity_poly.pdbx_seq_one_letter_code
_entity_poly.pdbx_strand_id
1 'polypeptide(L)'
;MGCCSSASSAAQSSKREWKPLEDRSCTDIPWLLLFILFCIGMGFICGFSVATGAAARLVSGYDSYGNICGQKNAKLEAIPNSGMDHTHRKYVFFLDPCNLDLINRKIKSVALCVTACPRQELKTLSDVQKFAEINGSALCSYNLKPSEYTTSSKASVLCPKLPVPASAPIPFFHRCAPVNISCYAKFAEALITFVSDNSVLHRLISGVMTSKEIILGLCLLSLVLSMILMVIIRYISRVLVWILTILVILGSLGGTGVLWWLYAKQRKSPKETVIPEQLQIAEDNLRALLIYAISATVFTVLLFLIMLVMRKRVALTIALFHVAGKVFIHLPLLVFQPFWTFFALVLFWAYWIMTLLFLGTAGSAVQNDQGFVEFRVSGPLQYMWWYHVVGLIWISEFILACQQMTVAGAVVTYYFTRDKRNLPFTPILASVNRLIRYHLGTVAKGSFIITLVKIPRMILMYIHSQLKGKENACARCVLKSCICCLWCLEKCLNYLNQNAYTATAINSTNFCTSAKDAFVILVENALRVAAINTVGDFMLFLGKVLIVCSTGLAGIMLLNYQQDYTVWVLPLIIVCLFAFLVAHCFLSIYEMVVDVLFLCFAIDTKYNDGSPGREFYMDKVLMEFVENSRKAMKEAGKGGVADARELKPMIK
;
A
#
# COMPACT_ATOMS: atom_id res chain seq x y z
N MET A 1 11.47 -0.47 -24.15
CA MET A 1 12.21 -1.49 -24.93
C MET A 1 11.56 -2.83 -24.63
N GLY A 2 10.78 -3.31 -25.60
CA GLY A 2 9.84 -4.42 -25.43
C GLY A 2 10.51 -5.80 -25.46
N CYS A 3 9.80 -6.78 -24.93
CA CYS A 3 10.15 -8.21 -24.88
C CYS A 3 10.20 -8.90 -26.25
N CYS A 4 10.71 -8.25 -27.29
CA CYS A 4 10.74 -8.75 -28.67
C CYS A 4 12.13 -8.69 -29.32
N SER A 5 13.20 -8.97 -28.58
CA SER A 5 14.49 -9.24 -29.22
C SER A 5 15.20 -10.42 -28.57
N SER A 6 14.79 -11.61 -29.01
CA SER A 6 15.55 -12.87 -28.96
C SER A 6 14.94 -13.81 -30.00
N ALA A 7 14.90 -13.36 -31.26
CA ALA A 7 14.41 -14.13 -32.40
C ALA A 7 15.52 -14.96 -33.09
N SER A 8 16.66 -15.19 -32.42
CA SER A 8 17.80 -15.94 -32.96
C SER A 8 18.08 -17.26 -32.23
N SER A 9 17.10 -17.81 -31.50
CA SER A 9 17.11 -19.19 -30.97
C SER A 9 15.81 -19.96 -31.26
N ALA A 10 15.00 -19.48 -32.22
CA ALA A 10 13.70 -20.04 -32.57
C ALA A 10 13.77 -21.26 -33.53
N ALA A 11 14.76 -22.13 -33.36
CA ALA A 11 14.91 -23.34 -34.17
C ALA A 11 15.40 -24.54 -33.34
N GLN A 12 14.78 -24.79 -32.19
CA GLN A 12 14.77 -26.10 -31.51
C GLN A 12 13.78 -26.08 -30.33
N SER A 13 12.48 -25.99 -30.62
CA SER A 13 11.46 -26.40 -29.67
C SER A 13 11.37 -27.92 -29.69
N SER A 14 12.30 -28.62 -29.04
CA SER A 14 11.97 -29.95 -28.55
C SER A 14 10.76 -29.78 -27.62
N LYS A 15 9.72 -30.61 -27.77
CA LYS A 15 8.59 -30.64 -26.83
C LYS A 15 9.19 -30.90 -25.45
N ARG A 16 9.34 -29.87 -24.62
CA ARG A 16 9.80 -30.01 -23.23
C ARG A 16 8.90 -31.04 -22.55
N GLU A 17 9.49 -32.12 -22.07
CA GLU A 17 8.78 -33.13 -21.29
C GLU A 17 8.34 -32.47 -19.97
N TRP A 18 7.04 -32.49 -19.69
CA TRP A 18 6.49 -31.85 -18.50
C TRP A 18 6.75 -32.72 -17.27
N LYS A 19 7.75 -32.34 -16.47
CA LYS A 19 8.10 -32.98 -15.20
C LYS A 19 8.09 -31.94 -14.08
N PRO A 20 6.97 -31.78 -13.36
CA PRO A 20 6.87 -30.76 -12.32
C PRO A 20 7.86 -31.08 -11.20
N LEU A 21 8.51 -30.04 -10.67
CA LEU A 21 9.47 -30.11 -9.56
C LEU A 21 10.86 -30.71 -9.87
N GLU A 22 11.08 -31.29 -11.05
CA GLU A 22 12.38 -31.82 -11.49
C GLU A 22 13.25 -30.72 -12.16
N ASP A 23 14.58 -30.82 -11.99
CA ASP A 23 15.62 -29.91 -12.49
C ASP A 23 15.45 -28.40 -12.17
N ARG A 24 16.05 -27.96 -11.06
CA ARG A 24 16.08 -26.55 -10.66
C ARG A 24 17.32 -25.84 -11.20
N SER A 25 17.10 -24.68 -11.81
CA SER A 25 18.17 -23.80 -12.32
C SER A 25 17.92 -22.35 -11.93
N CYS A 26 18.99 -21.55 -11.84
CA CYS A 26 18.88 -20.12 -11.56
C CYS A 26 18.22 -19.38 -12.72
N THR A 27 17.25 -18.51 -12.41
CA THR A 27 16.44 -17.82 -13.41
C THR A 27 16.70 -16.31 -13.43
N ASP A 28 16.74 -15.72 -14.64
CA ASP A 28 16.93 -14.28 -14.89
C ASP A 28 18.14 -13.64 -14.13
N ILE A 29 19.30 -14.30 -14.09
CA ILE A 29 20.53 -13.82 -13.39
C ILE A 29 20.90 -12.35 -13.71
N PRO A 30 20.84 -11.86 -14.97
CA PRO A 30 21.17 -10.46 -15.26
C PRO A 30 20.29 -9.45 -14.49
N TRP A 31 19.02 -9.79 -14.26
CA TRP A 31 18.11 -8.94 -13.50
C TRP A 31 18.41 -8.95 -12.00
N LEU A 32 18.91 -10.08 -11.48
CA LEU A 32 19.42 -10.14 -10.12
C LEU A 32 20.64 -9.23 -9.95
N LEU A 33 21.59 -9.27 -10.88
CA LEU A 33 22.78 -8.41 -10.84
C LEU A 33 22.41 -6.93 -10.93
N LEU A 34 21.47 -6.56 -11.81
CA LEU A 34 20.94 -5.20 -11.92
C LEU A 34 20.32 -4.74 -10.59
N PHE A 35 19.51 -5.59 -9.96
CA PHE A 35 18.85 -5.27 -8.69
C PHE A 35 19.86 -5.12 -7.54
N ILE A 36 20.87 -5.99 -7.47
CA ILE A 36 21.96 -5.88 -6.49
C ILE A 36 22.73 -4.58 -6.69
N LEU A 37 23.10 -4.25 -7.93
CA LEU A 37 23.76 -2.98 -8.26
C LEU A 37 22.90 -1.78 -7.84
N PHE A 38 21.59 -1.86 -8.05
CA PHE A 38 20.65 -0.83 -7.59
C PHE A 38 20.62 -0.70 -6.06
N CYS A 39 20.60 -1.82 -5.34
CA CYS A 39 20.66 -1.81 -3.88
C CYS A 39 21.99 -1.25 -3.34
N ILE A 40 23.11 -1.52 -4.01
CA ILE A 40 24.42 -0.93 -3.69
C ILE A 40 24.36 0.59 -3.84
N GLY A 41 23.73 1.11 -4.90
CA GLY A 41 23.53 2.55 -5.08
C GLY A 41 22.68 3.17 -3.96
N MET A 42 21.63 2.49 -3.49
CA MET A 42 20.85 2.93 -2.32
C MET A 42 21.71 2.97 -1.05
N GLY A 43 22.54 1.94 -0.84
CA GLY A 43 23.53 1.89 0.24
C GLY A 43 24.53 3.04 0.18
N PHE A 44 25.03 3.36 -1.01
CA PHE A 44 25.93 4.49 -1.24
C PHE A 44 25.29 5.83 -0.89
N ILE A 45 24.02 6.08 -1.28
CA ILE A 45 23.31 7.32 -0.92
C ILE A 45 23.20 7.46 0.60
N CYS A 46 22.85 6.38 1.30
CA CYS A 46 22.82 6.36 2.75
C CYS A 46 24.20 6.68 3.34
N GLY A 47 25.25 5.95 2.93
CA GLY A 47 26.62 6.17 3.39
C GLY A 47 27.13 7.59 3.12
N PHE A 48 26.84 8.13 1.94
CA PHE A 48 27.18 9.50 1.57
C PHE A 48 26.47 10.54 2.46
N SER A 49 25.18 10.36 2.72
CA SER A 49 24.41 11.27 3.59
C SER A 49 24.94 11.28 5.04
N VAL A 50 25.41 10.13 5.53
CA VAL A 50 26.05 10.01 6.84
C VAL A 50 27.44 10.64 6.82
N ALA A 51 28.27 10.31 5.83
CA ALA A 51 29.66 10.76 5.73
C ALA A 51 29.79 12.30 5.56
N THR A 52 28.83 12.94 4.89
CA THR A 52 28.80 14.40 4.72
C THR A 52 28.26 15.17 5.94
N GLY A 53 28.11 14.50 7.09
CA GLY A 53 27.65 15.12 8.34
C GLY A 53 26.18 15.57 8.31
N ALA A 54 25.39 15.10 7.34
CA ALA A 54 23.97 15.46 7.24
C ALA A 54 23.18 14.92 8.45
N ALA A 55 23.48 13.69 8.89
CA ALA A 55 22.91 13.10 10.10
C ALA A 55 23.15 13.96 11.36
N ALA A 56 24.38 14.47 11.54
CA ALA A 56 24.73 15.35 12.65
C ALA A 56 24.00 16.70 12.58
N ARG A 57 23.85 17.28 11.37
CA ARG A 57 23.07 18.50 11.16
C ARG A 57 21.59 18.32 11.46
N LEU A 58 21.02 17.15 11.20
CA LEU A 58 19.63 16.86 11.53
C LEU A 58 19.41 16.76 13.05
N VAL A 59 20.26 16.00 13.74
CA VAL A 59 20.12 15.70 15.17
C VAL A 59 20.59 16.85 16.07
N SER A 60 21.82 17.34 15.85
CA SER A 60 22.42 18.38 16.69
C SER A 60 22.12 19.80 16.21
N GLY A 61 21.74 19.97 14.94
CA GLY A 61 21.59 21.30 14.34
C GLY A 61 22.93 22.02 14.12
N TYR A 62 22.85 23.22 13.57
CA TYR A 62 24.00 24.06 13.26
C TYR A 62 23.67 25.54 13.51
N ASP A 63 24.69 26.36 13.73
CA ASP A 63 24.58 27.81 13.92
C ASP A 63 24.53 28.57 12.58
N SER A 64 24.28 29.87 12.59
CA SER A 64 24.22 30.66 11.33
C SER A 64 25.55 30.77 10.57
N TYR A 65 26.66 30.31 11.15
CA TYR A 65 27.99 30.31 10.55
C TYR A 65 28.40 28.91 10.03
N GLY A 66 27.48 27.94 10.10
CA GLY A 66 27.67 26.59 9.57
C GLY A 66 28.36 25.62 10.53
N ASN A 67 28.58 26.00 11.79
CA ASN A 67 29.15 25.11 12.79
C ASN A 67 28.06 24.20 13.37
N ILE A 68 28.31 22.90 13.37
CA ILE A 68 27.44 21.91 13.98
C ILE A 68 27.68 21.94 15.50
N CYS A 69 26.60 22.02 16.27
CA CYS A 69 26.67 22.06 17.72
C CYS A 69 27.08 20.70 18.30
N GLY A 70 27.83 20.71 19.41
CA GLY A 70 28.27 19.49 20.10
C GLY A 70 29.47 18.77 19.48
N GLN A 71 30.16 19.36 18.49
CA GLN A 71 31.34 18.77 17.86
C GLN A 71 32.37 19.82 17.41
N LYS A 72 33.54 19.35 16.95
CA LYS A 72 34.57 20.16 16.31
C LYS A 72 34.20 20.42 14.84
N ASN A 73 34.39 21.65 14.39
CA ASN A 73 34.02 22.07 13.03
C ASN A 73 35.24 22.47 12.22
N ALA A 74 35.20 22.21 10.91
CA ALA A 74 36.23 22.67 9.98
C ALA A 74 35.96 24.14 9.58
N LYS A 75 37.03 24.92 9.42
CA LYS A 75 36.95 26.33 9.03
C LYS A 75 36.61 26.44 7.53
N LEU A 76 35.71 27.36 7.20
CA LEU A 76 35.36 27.72 5.83
C LEU A 76 36.10 29.02 5.48
N GLU A 77 36.86 29.03 4.38
CA GLU A 77 37.78 30.11 4.03
C GLU A 77 37.10 31.49 3.82
N ALA A 78 35.79 31.52 3.53
CA ALA A 78 35.05 32.74 3.23
C ALA A 78 34.14 33.26 4.37
N ILE A 79 34.08 32.58 5.52
CA ILE A 79 33.04 32.86 6.54
C ILE A 79 33.67 33.09 7.91
N PRO A 80 33.66 34.33 8.43
CA PRO A 80 34.12 34.62 9.79
C PRO A 80 33.27 33.85 10.79
N ASN A 81 33.91 33.36 11.87
CA ASN A 81 33.31 32.51 12.91
C ASN A 81 32.92 31.09 12.48
N SER A 82 33.30 30.64 11.28
CA SER A 82 33.26 29.21 10.94
C SER A 82 34.45 28.44 11.53
N GLY A 83 34.32 27.13 11.72
CA GLY A 83 35.37 26.26 12.24
C GLY A 83 35.59 26.33 13.75
N MET A 84 34.59 26.80 14.51
CA MET A 84 34.71 26.87 15.96
C MET A 84 34.49 25.50 16.62
N ASP A 85 35.16 25.28 17.74
CA ASP A 85 34.92 24.11 18.59
C ASP A 85 33.65 24.32 19.42
N HIS A 86 32.62 23.52 19.13
CA HIS A 86 31.35 23.53 19.85
C HIS A 86 31.10 22.22 20.62
N THR A 87 32.15 21.45 20.92
CA THR A 87 32.04 20.19 21.67
C THR A 87 31.23 20.33 22.98
N HIS A 88 31.37 21.47 23.67
CA HIS A 88 30.64 21.76 24.90
C HIS A 88 29.30 22.51 24.69
N ARG A 89 29.08 23.08 23.51
CA ARG A 89 27.87 23.86 23.16
C ARG A 89 26.94 23.01 22.31
N LYS A 90 26.09 22.23 22.97
CA LYS A 90 25.30 21.18 22.30
C LYS A 90 24.00 21.69 21.70
N TYR A 91 23.44 22.79 22.19
CA TYR A 91 22.10 23.22 21.82
C TYR A 91 22.10 24.35 20.81
N VAL A 92 21.18 24.33 19.84
CA VAL A 92 20.92 25.48 18.97
C VAL A 92 19.93 26.44 19.63
N PHE A 93 20.26 27.71 19.68
CA PHE A 93 19.42 28.80 20.17
C PHE A 93 19.24 29.87 19.09
N PHE A 94 18.01 30.35 18.89
CA PHE A 94 17.70 31.40 17.91
C PHE A 94 17.52 32.74 18.65
N LEU A 95 18.12 33.81 18.13
CA LEU A 95 18.04 35.15 18.74
C LEU A 95 16.63 35.75 18.71
N ASP A 96 15.87 35.42 17.68
CA ASP A 96 14.47 35.78 17.48
C ASP A 96 13.75 34.56 16.89
N PRO A 97 13.33 33.59 17.72
CA PRO A 97 12.65 32.39 17.25
C PRO A 97 11.31 32.69 16.55
N CYS A 98 10.80 33.93 16.68
CA CYS A 98 9.52 34.39 16.16
C CYS A 98 9.62 35.03 14.76
N ASN A 99 10.84 35.34 14.29
CA ASN A 99 11.02 35.94 12.98
C ASN A 99 11.02 34.86 11.88
N LEU A 100 9.86 34.61 11.30
CA LEU A 100 9.61 33.52 10.35
C LEU A 100 9.41 34.05 8.93
N ASP A 101 10.06 33.41 7.96
CA ASP A 101 9.73 33.52 6.55
C ASP A 101 8.65 32.49 6.21
N LEU A 102 7.39 32.93 6.12
CA LEU A 102 6.25 32.08 5.80
C LEU A 102 6.30 31.49 4.38
N ILE A 103 6.95 32.17 3.44
CA ILE A 103 7.02 31.71 2.04
C ILE A 103 8.02 30.56 1.93
N ASN A 104 9.18 30.70 2.57
CA ASN A 104 10.24 29.69 2.53
C ASN A 104 10.22 28.69 3.69
N ARG A 105 9.32 28.87 4.67
CA ARG A 105 9.19 28.05 5.89
C ARG A 105 10.50 27.98 6.70
N LYS A 106 11.22 29.09 6.80
CA LYS A 106 12.51 29.20 7.51
C LYS A 106 12.44 30.25 8.62
N ILE A 107 13.18 30.05 9.70
CA ILE A 107 13.39 31.09 10.72
C ILE A 107 14.45 32.04 10.18
N LYS A 108 14.11 33.31 9.96
CA LYS A 108 15.05 34.38 9.59
C LYS A 108 15.67 34.98 10.85
N SER A 109 16.41 34.16 11.57
CA SER A 109 17.09 34.57 12.79
C SER A 109 18.47 33.97 12.89
N VAL A 110 19.36 34.69 13.56
CA VAL A 110 20.69 34.18 13.88
C VAL A 110 20.55 33.03 14.87
N ALA A 111 21.12 31.90 14.52
CA ALA A 111 21.23 30.71 15.35
C ALA A 111 22.64 30.62 15.94
N LEU A 112 22.73 30.23 17.20
CA LEU A 112 23.98 30.08 17.95
C LEU A 112 24.02 28.71 18.64
N CYS A 113 25.21 28.13 18.77
CA CYS A 113 25.42 26.98 19.64
C CYS A 113 25.63 27.45 21.08
N VAL A 114 24.85 26.91 22.01
CA VAL A 114 24.83 27.26 23.43
C VAL A 114 24.97 26.02 24.32
N THR A 115 25.44 26.21 25.55
CA THR A 115 25.63 25.11 26.53
C THR A 115 24.33 24.74 27.23
N ALA A 116 23.46 25.72 27.49
CA ALA A 116 22.18 25.52 28.16
C ALA A 116 21.08 26.46 27.62
N CYS A 117 19.85 25.96 27.53
CA CYS A 117 18.67 26.75 27.19
C CYS A 117 18.17 27.57 28.40
N PRO A 118 17.66 28.80 28.18
CA PRO A 118 17.14 29.65 29.26
C PRO A 118 15.81 29.12 29.77
N ARG A 119 15.79 28.46 30.94
CA ARG A 119 14.55 27.86 31.51
C ARG A 119 13.57 28.88 32.08
N GLN A 120 14.00 30.13 32.23
CA GLN A 120 13.19 31.24 32.74
C GLN A 120 13.21 32.38 31.72
N GLU A 121 12.18 33.22 31.76
CA GLU A 121 12.09 34.39 30.89
C GLU A 121 13.13 35.45 31.30
N LEU A 122 13.90 35.95 30.32
CA LEU A 122 14.91 36.98 30.53
C LEU A 122 14.38 38.30 29.98
N LYS A 123 14.12 39.28 30.84
CA LYS A 123 13.42 40.51 30.45
C LYS A 123 14.36 41.61 29.95
N THR A 124 15.59 41.63 30.46
CA THR A 124 16.57 42.69 30.18
C THR A 124 17.91 42.13 29.70
N LEU A 125 18.75 42.97 29.09
CA LEU A 125 20.12 42.58 28.72
C LEU A 125 20.98 42.23 29.95
N SER A 126 20.68 42.82 31.11
CA SER A 126 21.33 42.45 32.38
C SER A 126 21.00 41.01 32.79
N ASP A 127 19.76 40.56 32.56
CA ASP A 127 19.37 39.18 32.83
C ASP A 127 20.09 38.20 31.89
N VAL A 128 20.27 38.58 30.62
CA VAL A 128 21.03 37.80 29.64
C VAL A 128 22.52 37.72 30.02
N GLN A 129 23.10 38.81 30.51
CA GLN A 129 24.47 38.84 31.01
C GLN A 129 24.64 37.92 32.23
N LYS A 130 23.75 38.04 33.23
CA LYS A 130 23.76 37.18 34.42
C LYS A 130 23.61 35.70 34.05
N PHE A 131 22.74 35.38 33.10
CA PHE A 131 22.58 34.01 32.61
C PHE A 131 23.88 33.46 32.01
N ALA A 132 24.59 34.28 31.22
CA ALA A 132 25.86 33.88 30.64
C ALA A 132 26.95 33.65 31.70
N GLU A 133 27.01 34.48 32.74
CA GLU A 133 27.98 34.38 33.83
C GLU A 133 27.70 33.19 34.77
N ILE A 134 26.43 32.95 35.12
CA ILE A 134 26.03 31.89 36.07
C ILE A 134 26.03 30.52 35.39
N ASN A 135 25.42 30.42 34.20
CA ASN A 135 25.21 29.13 33.53
C ASN A 135 26.33 28.79 32.52
N GLY A 136 27.26 29.72 32.27
CA GLY A 136 28.30 29.56 31.25
C GLY A 136 27.74 29.45 29.83
N SER A 137 26.58 30.04 29.56
CA SER A 137 25.85 29.93 28.28
C SER A 137 25.62 31.32 27.67
N ALA A 138 26.48 31.70 26.73
CA ALA A 138 26.39 32.98 26.04
C ALA A 138 25.26 32.96 24.99
N LEU A 139 24.28 33.86 25.12
CA LEU A 139 23.12 33.95 24.22
C LEU A 139 23.26 35.03 23.13
N CYS A 140 24.32 35.85 23.15
CA CYS A 140 24.62 36.83 22.10
C CYS A 140 25.68 36.31 21.12
N SER A 141 25.84 37.01 19.99
CA SER A 141 26.84 36.71 18.95
C SER A 141 28.23 36.48 19.54
N TYR A 142 28.98 35.54 18.94
CA TYR A 142 30.32 35.14 19.41
C TYR A 142 31.35 36.28 19.45
N ASN A 143 31.08 37.38 18.75
CA ASN A 143 31.95 38.57 18.72
C ASN A 143 31.79 39.47 19.95
N LEU A 144 30.80 39.22 20.80
CA LEU A 144 30.48 40.06 21.96
C LEU A 144 30.72 39.28 23.26
N LYS A 145 31.56 39.83 24.15
CA LYS A 145 31.81 39.23 25.47
C LYS A 145 30.64 39.53 26.42
N PRO A 146 30.33 38.64 27.39
CA PRO A 146 29.26 38.87 28.37
C PRO A 146 29.34 40.22 29.10
N SER A 147 30.56 40.68 29.43
CA SER A 147 30.81 41.97 30.08
C SER A 147 30.39 43.20 29.25
N GLU A 148 30.21 43.03 27.94
CA GLU A 148 29.90 44.11 26.99
C GLU A 148 28.42 44.17 26.62
N TYR A 149 27.59 43.27 27.16
CA TYR A 149 26.17 43.15 26.79
C TYR A 149 25.35 44.39 27.13
N THR A 150 25.69 45.10 28.20
CA THR A 150 24.97 46.29 28.67
C THR A 150 25.62 47.61 28.24
N THR A 151 26.88 47.58 27.81
CA THR A 151 27.69 48.78 27.52
C THR A 151 27.86 49.02 26.02
N SER A 152 27.80 47.98 25.19
CA SER A 152 27.97 48.10 23.73
C SER A 152 26.72 48.65 23.05
N SER A 153 26.88 49.69 22.23
CA SER A 153 25.80 50.21 21.37
C SER A 153 25.30 49.21 20.33
N LYS A 154 26.07 48.14 20.05
CA LYS A 154 25.72 47.08 19.09
C LYS A 154 24.95 45.91 19.73
N ALA A 155 24.74 45.93 21.05
CA ALA A 155 24.07 44.84 21.76
C ALA A 155 22.63 44.61 21.25
N SER A 156 21.91 45.67 20.86
CA SER A 156 20.55 45.58 20.33
C SER A 156 20.40 44.72 19.06
N VAL A 157 21.48 44.56 18.29
CA VAL A 157 21.51 43.76 17.05
C VAL A 157 22.16 42.39 17.25
N LEU A 158 23.16 42.30 18.15
CA LEU A 158 23.95 41.08 18.36
C LEU A 158 23.40 40.16 19.45
N CYS A 159 22.46 40.62 20.25
CA CYS A 159 21.81 39.87 21.33
C CYS A 159 20.37 39.48 20.96
N PRO A 160 19.77 38.52 21.69
CA PRO A 160 18.41 38.08 21.42
C PRO A 160 17.39 39.20 21.65
N LYS A 161 16.29 39.13 20.90
CA LYS A 161 15.17 40.05 21.07
C LYS A 161 14.55 39.83 22.45
N LEU A 162 14.38 40.92 23.20
CA LEU A 162 13.81 40.90 24.54
C LEU A 162 12.29 41.08 24.51
N PRO A 163 11.55 40.46 25.46
CA PRO A 163 12.02 39.47 26.43
C PRO A 163 12.37 38.12 25.77
N VAL A 164 13.42 37.44 26.25
CA VAL A 164 13.76 36.08 25.80
C VAL A 164 12.80 35.10 26.48
N PRO A 165 12.00 34.33 25.72
CA PRO A 165 11.04 33.40 26.31
C PRO A 165 11.75 32.23 27.01
N ALA A 166 11.15 31.77 28.10
CA ALA A 166 11.55 30.52 28.74
C ALA A 166 11.51 29.38 27.71
N SER A 167 12.61 28.64 27.61
CA SER A 167 12.89 27.64 26.59
C SER A 167 13.45 26.35 27.18
N ALA A 168 13.03 25.22 26.60
CA ALA A 168 13.48 23.89 26.97
C ALA A 168 14.10 23.17 25.75
N PRO A 169 15.05 22.24 25.96
CA PRO A 169 15.59 21.44 24.88
C PRO A 169 14.53 20.49 24.33
N ILE A 170 14.35 20.45 23.00
CA ILE A 170 13.49 19.46 22.33
C ILE A 170 14.09 18.07 22.53
N PRO A 171 13.32 17.07 22.99
CA PRO A 171 13.78 15.68 23.07
C PRO A 171 14.37 15.22 21.74
N PHE A 172 15.55 14.59 21.79
CA PHE A 172 16.29 14.06 20.64
C PHE A 172 16.89 15.07 19.64
N PHE A 173 16.50 16.35 19.64
CA PHE A 173 16.89 17.31 18.58
C PHE A 173 17.77 18.50 19.02
N HIS A 174 18.38 18.46 20.21
CA HIS A 174 19.34 19.46 20.73
C HIS A 174 19.04 20.94 20.34
N ARG A 175 17.78 21.35 20.39
CA ARG A 175 17.35 22.72 20.03
C ARG A 175 16.61 23.33 21.21
N CYS A 176 16.88 24.58 21.52
CA CYS A 176 16.13 25.34 22.50
C CYS A 176 14.82 25.82 21.86
N ALA A 177 13.70 25.34 22.38
CA ALA A 177 12.37 25.75 21.95
C ALA A 177 11.64 26.47 23.09
N PRO A 178 11.00 27.63 22.83
CA PRO A 178 10.10 28.30 23.77
C PRO A 178 9.05 27.34 24.36
N VAL A 179 8.86 27.41 25.67
CA VAL A 179 7.83 26.62 26.39
C VAL A 179 6.44 27.17 26.10
N ASN A 180 6.31 28.50 25.97
CA ASN A 180 5.08 29.16 25.54
C ASN A 180 5.07 29.34 24.01
N ILE A 181 4.11 28.67 23.36
CA ILE A 181 3.98 28.57 21.89
C ILE A 181 3.32 29.84 21.29
N SER A 182 2.96 30.83 22.11
CA SER A 182 2.25 32.05 21.66
C SER A 182 2.96 32.81 20.54
N CYS A 183 4.28 32.75 20.46
CA CYS A 183 5.07 33.36 19.37
C CYS A 183 5.06 32.51 18.07
N TYR A 184 5.02 31.18 18.21
CA TYR A 184 4.72 30.31 17.07
C TYR A 184 3.25 30.37 16.69
N ALA A 185 2.37 31.04 17.43
CA ALA A 185 0.94 31.02 17.16
C ALA A 185 0.59 31.40 15.71
N LYS A 186 1.42 32.16 14.97
CA LYS A 186 1.26 32.43 13.52
C LYS A 186 1.73 31.29 12.60
N PHE A 187 2.81 30.59 12.95
CA PHE A 187 3.31 29.41 12.22
C PHE A 187 2.53 28.16 12.57
N ALA A 188 2.25 27.99 13.86
CA ALA A 188 1.21 27.15 14.40
C ALA A 188 -0.06 27.52 13.67
N GLU A 189 -0.61 28.74 13.65
CA GLU A 189 -1.80 29.12 12.85
C GLU A 189 -1.67 28.73 11.39
N ALA A 190 -0.56 28.86 10.68
CA ALA A 190 -0.49 28.43 9.28
C ALA A 190 -0.49 26.89 9.13
N LEU A 191 0.18 26.18 10.04
CA LEU A 191 0.20 24.73 10.15
C LEU A 191 -1.10 24.18 10.75
N ILE A 192 -1.81 24.98 11.55
CA ILE A 192 -3.07 24.77 12.26
C ILE A 192 -4.21 25.11 11.29
N THR A 193 -4.25 26.21 10.58
CA THR A 193 -5.17 26.40 9.44
C THR A 193 -4.95 25.34 8.36
N PHE A 194 -3.77 24.70 8.28
CA PHE A 194 -3.52 23.52 7.45
C PHE A 194 -3.85 22.17 8.14
N VAL A 195 -3.91 22.08 9.48
CA VAL A 195 -4.10 20.84 10.28
C VAL A 195 -5.20 20.96 11.37
N SER A 196 -5.18 22.03 12.15
CA SER A 196 -6.19 22.51 13.10
C SER A 196 -7.12 23.62 12.53
N ASP A 197 -7.82 23.30 11.46
CA ASP A 197 -9.23 23.74 11.35
C ASP A 197 -10.12 22.77 12.16
N ASN A 198 -9.54 22.12 13.17
CA ASN A 198 -10.08 20.93 13.81
C ASN A 198 -9.47 20.78 15.21
N SER A 199 -10.12 21.43 16.20
CA SER A 199 -10.08 21.10 17.64
C SER A 199 -10.25 19.59 17.93
N VAL A 200 -10.72 18.88 16.92
CA VAL A 200 -10.68 17.44 16.71
C VAL A 200 -9.29 16.84 16.99
N LEU A 201 -8.16 17.30 16.42
CA LEU A 201 -6.85 16.60 16.53
C LEU A 201 -6.36 16.44 17.98
N HIS A 202 -6.45 17.49 18.81
CA HIS A 202 -6.10 17.39 20.23
C HIS A 202 -7.06 16.46 21.00
N ARG A 203 -8.37 16.52 20.68
CA ARG A 203 -9.35 15.55 21.19
C ARG A 203 -9.06 14.12 20.71
N LEU A 204 -8.50 13.94 19.50
CA LEU A 204 -8.12 12.64 18.95
C LEU A 204 -6.99 12.01 19.77
N ILE A 205 -5.93 12.77 20.03
CA ILE A 205 -4.78 12.29 20.79
C ILE A 205 -5.21 11.94 22.22
N SER A 206 -5.99 12.80 22.87
CA SER A 206 -6.52 12.53 24.22
C SER A 206 -7.43 11.30 24.26
N GLY A 207 -8.31 11.12 23.26
CA GLY A 207 -9.20 9.97 23.16
C GLY A 207 -8.46 8.65 22.92
N VAL A 208 -7.44 8.66 22.05
CA VAL A 208 -6.60 7.47 21.79
C VAL A 208 -5.77 7.09 23.02
N MET A 209 -5.19 8.06 23.73
CA MET A 209 -4.37 7.80 24.91
C MET A 209 -5.18 7.23 26.07
N THR A 210 -6.44 7.67 26.23
CA THR A 210 -7.33 7.19 27.29
C THR A 210 -7.84 5.78 26.99
N SER A 211 -8.20 5.48 25.73
CA SER A 211 -8.79 4.20 25.33
C SER A 211 -7.79 3.19 24.80
N LYS A 212 -6.48 3.39 25.00
CA LYS A 212 -5.39 2.58 24.41
C LYS A 212 -5.52 1.07 24.67
N GLU A 213 -5.96 0.67 25.87
CA GLU A 213 -6.09 -0.75 26.25
C GLU A 213 -7.26 -1.40 25.52
N ILE A 214 -8.39 -0.68 25.39
CA ILE A 214 -9.56 -1.14 24.65
C ILE A 214 -9.22 -1.23 23.15
N ILE A 215 -8.52 -0.23 22.60
CA ILE A 215 -8.07 -0.24 21.21
C ILE A 215 -7.17 -1.45 20.96
N LEU A 216 -6.19 -1.72 21.83
CA LEU A 216 -5.29 -2.86 21.72
C LEU A 216 -6.06 -4.20 21.79
N GLY A 217 -7.03 -4.30 22.70
CA GLY A 217 -7.92 -5.47 22.80
C GLY A 217 -8.75 -5.70 21.53
N LEU A 218 -9.32 -4.64 20.94
CA LEU A 218 -10.08 -4.72 19.69
C LEU A 218 -9.20 -5.03 18.47
N CYS A 219 -7.98 -4.50 18.43
CA CYS A 219 -6.98 -4.86 17.43
C CYS A 219 -6.64 -6.36 17.50
N LEU A 220 -6.39 -6.90 18.71
CA LEU A 220 -6.17 -8.33 18.91
C LEU A 220 -7.40 -9.16 18.50
N LEU A 221 -8.61 -8.72 18.86
CA LEU A 221 -9.86 -9.36 18.46
C LEU A 221 -9.97 -9.45 16.93
N SER A 222 -9.72 -8.36 16.20
CA SER A 222 -9.78 -8.35 14.74
C SER A 222 -8.79 -9.32 14.08
N LEU A 223 -7.60 -9.47 14.68
CA LEU A 223 -6.59 -10.44 14.25
C LEU A 223 -7.09 -11.86 14.46
N VAL A 224 -7.61 -12.18 15.65
CA VAL A 224 -8.16 -13.51 15.96
C VAL A 224 -9.35 -13.83 15.05
N LEU A 225 -10.28 -12.89 14.86
CA LEU A 225 -11.42 -13.05 13.94
C LEU A 225 -10.97 -13.26 12.49
N SER A 226 -9.90 -12.60 12.04
CA SER A 226 -9.34 -12.80 10.70
C SER A 226 -8.78 -14.22 10.52
N MET A 227 -8.05 -14.72 11.52
CA MET A 227 -7.51 -16.08 11.54
C MET A 227 -8.63 -17.14 11.52
N ILE A 228 -9.65 -16.94 12.36
CA ILE A 228 -10.82 -17.81 12.44
C ILE A 228 -11.56 -17.81 11.10
N LEU A 229 -11.80 -16.63 10.51
CA LEU A 229 -12.50 -16.52 9.24
C LEU A 229 -11.75 -17.28 8.12
N MET A 230 -10.42 -17.19 8.05
CA MET A 230 -9.63 -17.95 7.07
C MET A 230 -9.89 -19.47 7.15
N VAL A 231 -10.02 -20.02 8.36
CA VAL A 231 -10.33 -21.45 8.55
C VAL A 231 -11.79 -21.73 8.24
N ILE A 232 -12.71 -20.85 8.65
CA ILE A 232 -14.15 -21.03 8.47
C ILE A 232 -14.55 -20.95 6.99
N ILE A 233 -13.87 -20.13 6.17
CA ILE A 233 -14.16 -19.95 4.74
C ILE A 233 -14.30 -21.30 4.01
N ARG A 234 -13.53 -22.33 4.38
CA ARG A 234 -13.62 -23.65 3.73
C ARG A 234 -14.98 -24.35 3.91
N TYR A 235 -15.66 -24.09 5.02
CA TYR A 235 -16.93 -24.72 5.41
C TYR A 235 -18.11 -23.91 4.91
N ILE A 236 -18.00 -22.58 5.05
CA ILE A 236 -19.09 -21.68 4.67
C ILE A 236 -19.02 -21.28 3.21
N SER A 237 -17.94 -21.56 2.45
CA SER A 237 -17.82 -21.17 1.03
C SER A 237 -19.01 -21.62 0.19
N ARG A 238 -19.51 -22.84 0.40
CA ARG A 238 -20.73 -23.32 -0.27
C ARG A 238 -21.95 -22.49 0.14
N VAL A 239 -22.16 -22.28 1.43
CA VAL A 239 -23.33 -21.55 1.97
C VAL A 239 -23.29 -20.07 1.56
N LEU A 240 -22.14 -19.41 1.71
CA LEU A 240 -21.90 -18.01 1.36
C LEU A 240 -22.22 -17.73 -0.10
N VAL A 241 -21.81 -18.61 -1.02
CA VAL A 241 -22.15 -18.47 -2.44
C VAL A 241 -23.64 -18.48 -2.67
N TRP A 242 -24.36 -19.39 -2.04
CA TRP A 242 -25.81 -19.51 -2.22
C TRP A 242 -26.53 -18.30 -1.62
N ILE A 243 -26.15 -17.87 -0.42
CA ILE A 243 -26.69 -16.65 0.21
C ILE A 243 -26.48 -15.43 -0.69
N LEU A 244 -25.26 -15.24 -1.21
CA LEU A 244 -24.91 -14.17 -2.13
C LEU A 244 -25.73 -14.23 -3.42
N THR A 245 -25.80 -15.40 -4.03
CA THR A 245 -26.58 -15.66 -5.24
C THR A 245 -28.05 -15.26 -5.01
N ILE A 246 -28.63 -15.69 -3.89
CA ILE A 246 -30.02 -15.37 -3.51
C ILE A 246 -30.18 -13.87 -3.26
N LEU A 247 -29.28 -13.24 -2.50
CA LEU A 247 -29.35 -11.83 -2.16
C LEU A 247 -29.27 -10.93 -3.40
N VAL A 248 -28.37 -11.24 -4.34
CA VAL A 248 -28.24 -10.49 -5.60
C VAL A 248 -29.51 -10.61 -6.45
N ILE A 249 -30.08 -11.81 -6.55
CA ILE A 249 -31.34 -12.05 -7.27
C ILE A 249 -32.49 -11.26 -6.61
N LEU A 250 -32.68 -11.41 -5.30
CA LEU A 250 -33.76 -10.74 -4.55
C LEU A 250 -33.62 -9.21 -4.60
N GLY A 251 -32.40 -8.69 -4.45
CA GLY A 251 -32.12 -7.26 -4.52
C GLY A 251 -32.41 -6.68 -5.91
N SER A 252 -32.02 -7.38 -6.98
CA SER A 252 -32.30 -6.95 -8.36
C SER A 252 -33.80 -6.96 -8.65
N LEU A 253 -34.50 -8.06 -8.30
CA LEU A 253 -35.95 -8.17 -8.47
C LEU A 253 -36.72 -7.13 -7.65
N GLY A 254 -36.31 -6.93 -6.39
CA GLY A 254 -36.90 -5.92 -5.51
C GLY A 254 -36.71 -4.49 -6.03
N GLY A 255 -35.48 -4.13 -6.44
CA GLY A 255 -35.17 -2.81 -6.99
C GLY A 255 -35.95 -2.51 -8.27
N THR A 256 -36.00 -3.46 -9.21
CA THR A 256 -36.82 -3.33 -10.43
C THR A 256 -38.31 -3.23 -10.10
N GLY A 257 -38.80 -4.02 -9.14
CA GLY A 257 -40.20 -3.96 -8.69
C GLY A 257 -40.58 -2.59 -8.10
N VAL A 258 -39.72 -2.01 -7.25
CA VAL A 258 -39.94 -0.68 -6.68
C VAL A 258 -39.97 0.41 -7.75
N LEU A 259 -39.07 0.37 -8.74
CA LEU A 259 -39.05 1.34 -9.85
C LEU A 259 -40.33 1.27 -10.69
N TRP A 260 -40.81 0.07 -11.02
CA TRP A 260 -42.09 -0.12 -11.72
C TRP A 260 -43.29 0.34 -10.88
N TRP A 261 -43.27 0.09 -9.57
CA TRP A 261 -44.31 0.55 -8.66
C TRP A 261 -44.36 2.07 -8.57
N LEU A 262 -43.21 2.74 -8.45
CA LEU A 262 -43.11 4.20 -8.45
C LEU A 262 -43.61 4.81 -9.78
N TYR A 263 -43.25 4.22 -10.91
CA TYR A 263 -43.76 4.63 -12.22
C TYR A 263 -45.29 4.49 -12.29
N ALA A 264 -45.85 3.35 -11.88
CA ALA A 264 -47.29 3.12 -11.89
C ALA A 264 -48.05 4.07 -10.94
N LYS A 265 -47.49 4.35 -9.76
CA LYS A 265 -48.04 5.30 -8.79
C LYS A 265 -48.06 6.72 -9.37
N GLN A 266 -46.94 7.19 -9.93
CA GLN A 266 -46.84 8.53 -10.50
C GLN A 266 -47.76 8.70 -11.72
N ARG A 267 -47.91 7.66 -12.56
CA ARG A 267 -48.81 7.66 -13.71
C ARG A 267 -50.29 7.76 -13.33
N LYS A 268 -50.69 7.19 -12.18
CA LYS A 268 -52.08 7.19 -11.68
C LYS A 268 -52.43 8.41 -10.81
N SER A 269 -51.45 9.22 -10.40
CA SER A 269 -51.71 10.39 -9.57
C SER A 269 -52.56 11.41 -10.34
N PRO A 270 -53.66 11.95 -9.76
CA PRO A 270 -54.49 12.96 -10.41
C PRO A 270 -53.67 14.20 -10.78
N LYS A 271 -53.79 14.67 -12.02
CA LYS A 271 -53.16 15.92 -12.51
C LYS A 271 -54.04 17.15 -12.18
N GLU A 272 -54.59 17.26 -10.97
CA GLU A 272 -55.50 18.36 -10.62
C GLU A 272 -54.75 19.65 -10.24
N THR A 273 -55.08 20.73 -10.95
CA THR A 273 -54.70 22.14 -10.70
C THR A 273 -53.22 22.39 -10.42
N VAL A 274 -52.37 22.15 -11.42
CA VAL A 274 -50.92 22.38 -11.32
C VAL A 274 -50.46 23.36 -12.41
N ILE A 275 -49.64 24.33 -12.01
CA ILE A 275 -49.02 25.36 -12.87
C ILE A 275 -48.30 24.67 -14.07
N PRO A 276 -48.34 25.21 -15.31
CA PRO A 276 -47.76 24.56 -16.50
C PRO A 276 -46.31 24.07 -16.33
N GLU A 277 -45.50 24.82 -15.58
CA GLU A 277 -44.10 24.49 -15.29
C GLU A 277 -43.96 23.23 -14.40
N GLN A 278 -44.82 23.07 -13.40
CA GLN A 278 -44.83 21.89 -12.52
C GLN A 278 -45.40 20.64 -13.22
N LEU A 279 -46.32 20.82 -14.18
CA LEU A 279 -46.81 19.75 -15.03
C LEU A 279 -45.72 19.19 -15.95
N GLN A 280 -44.89 20.08 -16.54
CA GLN A 280 -43.78 19.69 -17.39
C GLN A 280 -42.70 18.92 -16.61
N ILE A 281 -42.36 19.37 -15.39
CA ILE A 281 -41.44 18.66 -14.48
C ILE A 281 -41.99 17.27 -14.11
N ALA A 282 -43.29 17.14 -13.85
CA ALA A 282 -43.91 15.85 -13.54
C ALA A 282 -43.90 14.89 -14.75
N GLU A 283 -44.10 15.39 -15.96
CA GLU A 283 -44.02 14.64 -17.22
C GLU A 283 -42.59 14.15 -17.49
N ASP A 284 -41.59 15.01 -17.25
CA ASP A 284 -40.17 14.67 -17.41
C ASP A 284 -39.71 13.64 -16.35
N ASN A 285 -40.14 13.78 -15.10
CA ASN A 285 -39.89 12.79 -14.05
C ASN A 285 -40.53 11.43 -14.38
N LEU A 286 -41.72 11.42 -14.97
CA LEU A 286 -42.39 10.19 -15.42
C LEU A 286 -41.60 9.50 -16.55
N ARG A 287 -41.09 10.28 -17.53
CA ARG A 287 -40.21 9.78 -18.60
C ARG A 287 -38.90 9.24 -18.05
N ALA A 288 -38.28 9.93 -17.09
CA ALA A 288 -37.06 9.48 -16.44
C ALA A 288 -37.28 8.16 -15.66
N LEU A 289 -38.36 8.05 -14.87
CA LEU A 289 -38.71 6.82 -14.16
C LEU A 289 -38.96 5.64 -15.10
N LEU A 290 -39.58 5.87 -16.27
CA LEU A 290 -39.76 4.85 -17.30
C LEU A 290 -38.41 4.35 -17.85
N ILE A 291 -37.49 5.27 -18.18
CA ILE A 291 -36.14 4.95 -18.65
C ILE A 291 -35.38 4.15 -17.57
N TYR A 292 -35.46 4.56 -16.31
CA TYR A 292 -34.83 3.84 -15.20
C TYR A 292 -35.44 2.45 -14.97
N ALA A 293 -36.77 2.30 -15.06
CA ALA A 293 -37.43 1.00 -14.90
C ALA A 293 -37.08 0.02 -16.03
N ILE A 294 -37.06 0.49 -17.29
CA ILE A 294 -36.66 -0.34 -18.45
C ILE A 294 -35.19 -0.75 -18.34
N SER A 295 -34.29 0.19 -18.04
CA SER A 295 -32.86 -0.12 -17.89
C SER A 295 -32.58 -1.08 -16.74
N ALA A 296 -33.26 -0.93 -15.60
CA ALA A 296 -33.18 -1.88 -14.48
C ALA A 296 -33.72 -3.28 -14.83
N THR A 297 -34.75 -3.37 -15.68
CA THR A 297 -35.31 -4.65 -16.15
C THR A 297 -34.31 -5.37 -17.06
N VAL A 298 -33.73 -4.67 -18.04
CA VAL A 298 -32.68 -5.21 -18.93
C VAL A 298 -31.48 -5.68 -18.12
N PHE A 299 -31.04 -4.87 -17.14
CA PHE A 299 -29.94 -5.24 -16.24
C PHE A 299 -30.25 -6.51 -15.45
N THR A 300 -31.46 -6.63 -14.88
CA THR A 300 -31.87 -7.82 -14.10
C THR A 300 -31.90 -9.09 -14.95
N VAL A 301 -32.41 -9.02 -16.18
CA VAL A 301 -32.42 -10.17 -17.11
C VAL A 301 -31.00 -10.57 -17.48
N LEU A 302 -30.14 -9.61 -17.80
CA LEU A 302 -28.74 -9.86 -18.15
C LEU A 302 -27.98 -10.47 -16.97
N LEU A 303 -28.21 -9.97 -15.75
CA LEU A 303 -27.63 -10.51 -14.53
C LEU A 303 -28.07 -11.95 -14.29
N PHE A 304 -29.36 -12.26 -14.45
CA PHE A 304 -29.87 -13.63 -14.29
C PHE A 304 -29.27 -14.60 -15.31
N LEU A 305 -29.16 -14.20 -16.58
CA LEU A 305 -28.50 -14.98 -17.63
C LEU A 305 -27.03 -15.25 -17.29
N ILE A 306 -26.29 -14.23 -16.83
CA ILE A 306 -24.90 -14.38 -16.36
C ILE A 306 -24.85 -15.39 -15.22
N MET A 307 -25.73 -15.30 -14.23
CA MET A 307 -25.75 -16.21 -13.09
C MET A 307 -26.05 -17.66 -13.50
N LEU A 308 -26.95 -17.89 -14.47
CA LEU A 308 -27.22 -19.23 -15.00
C LEU A 308 -25.99 -19.82 -15.71
N VAL A 309 -25.29 -19.03 -16.52
CA VAL A 309 -24.04 -19.44 -17.19
C VAL A 309 -22.94 -19.72 -16.17
N MET A 310 -22.82 -18.86 -15.15
CA MET A 310 -21.81 -18.99 -14.10
C MET A 310 -22.10 -20.11 -13.11
N ARG A 311 -23.34 -20.61 -12.98
CA ARG A 311 -23.73 -21.68 -12.04
C ARG A 311 -22.80 -22.89 -12.10
N LYS A 312 -22.45 -23.36 -13.30
CA LYS A 312 -21.54 -24.51 -13.48
C LYS A 312 -20.09 -24.16 -13.10
N ARG A 313 -19.69 -22.90 -13.24
CA ARG A 313 -18.35 -22.40 -12.93
C ARG A 313 -18.16 -22.15 -11.42
N VAL A 314 -19.21 -21.72 -10.74
CA VAL A 314 -19.26 -21.51 -9.28
C VAL A 314 -18.89 -22.80 -8.52
N ALA A 315 -19.27 -23.97 -9.02
CA ALA A 315 -18.89 -25.25 -8.42
C ALA A 315 -17.37 -25.46 -8.36
N LEU A 316 -16.63 -25.05 -9.42
CA LEU A 316 -15.16 -25.10 -9.42
C LEU A 316 -14.58 -24.13 -8.39
N THR A 317 -15.12 -22.90 -8.31
CA THR A 317 -14.68 -21.93 -7.29
C THR A 317 -14.87 -22.48 -5.88
N ILE A 318 -16.04 -23.07 -5.57
CA ILE A 318 -16.28 -23.70 -4.26
C ILE A 318 -15.26 -24.81 -3.98
N ALA A 319 -14.98 -25.67 -4.98
CA ALA A 319 -14.00 -26.74 -4.84
C ALA A 319 -12.58 -26.20 -4.57
N LEU A 320 -12.15 -25.16 -5.29
CA LEU A 320 -10.86 -24.51 -5.08
C LEU A 320 -10.76 -23.87 -3.70
N PHE A 321 -11.80 -23.16 -3.24
CA PHE A 321 -11.84 -22.59 -1.90
C PHE A 321 -11.79 -23.69 -0.83
N HIS A 322 -12.48 -24.81 -1.04
CA HIS A 322 -12.41 -25.94 -0.11
C HIS A 322 -10.99 -26.53 -0.03
N VAL A 323 -10.33 -26.73 -1.18
CA VAL A 323 -8.95 -27.22 -1.24
C VAL A 323 -7.96 -26.21 -0.64
N ALA A 324 -8.13 -24.91 -0.90
CA ALA A 324 -7.33 -23.85 -0.28
C ALA A 324 -7.40 -23.93 1.26
N GLY A 325 -8.58 -24.17 1.82
CA GLY A 325 -8.73 -24.42 3.25
C GLY A 325 -7.93 -25.64 3.76
N LYS A 326 -7.84 -26.73 2.98
CA LYS A 326 -6.98 -27.88 3.31
C LYS A 326 -5.49 -27.51 3.27
N VAL A 327 -5.09 -26.65 2.34
CA VAL A 327 -3.70 -26.17 2.23
C VAL A 327 -3.28 -25.44 3.51
N PHE A 328 -4.09 -24.52 4.03
CA PHE A 328 -3.77 -23.80 5.26
C PHE A 328 -3.62 -24.69 6.51
N ILE A 329 -4.29 -25.84 6.54
CA ILE A 329 -4.17 -26.80 7.65
C ILE A 329 -2.87 -27.60 7.55
N HIS A 330 -2.47 -28.00 6.34
CA HIS A 330 -1.21 -28.72 6.13
C HIS A 330 0.00 -27.78 6.14
N LEU A 331 -0.21 -26.50 5.83
CA LEU A 331 0.82 -25.46 5.75
C LEU A 331 0.48 -24.29 6.70
N PRO A 332 0.42 -24.51 8.03
CA PRO A 332 -0.02 -23.48 9.00
C PRO A 332 0.88 -22.23 8.97
N LEU A 333 2.15 -22.39 8.58
CA LEU A 333 3.09 -21.27 8.45
C LEU A 333 2.74 -20.27 7.33
N LEU A 334 1.86 -20.61 6.37
CA LEU A 334 1.34 -19.66 5.38
C LEU A 334 0.66 -18.46 6.04
N VAL A 335 0.02 -18.68 7.18
CA VAL A 335 -0.73 -17.65 7.89
C VAL A 335 0.20 -16.60 8.51
N PHE A 336 1.46 -16.95 8.77
CA PHE A 336 2.46 -16.02 9.29
C PHE A 336 3.14 -15.18 8.20
N GLN A 337 2.94 -15.51 6.92
CA GLN A 337 3.59 -14.84 5.81
C GLN A 337 3.33 -13.31 5.77
N PRO A 338 2.09 -12.79 5.98
CA PRO A 338 1.84 -11.34 6.00
C PRO A 338 2.67 -10.59 7.04
N PHE A 339 2.88 -11.20 8.22
CA PHE A 339 3.65 -10.55 9.28
C PHE A 339 5.11 -10.40 8.91
N TRP A 340 5.70 -11.42 8.29
CA TRP A 340 7.08 -11.35 7.83
C TRP A 340 7.25 -10.29 6.74
N THR A 341 6.34 -10.23 5.77
CA THR A 341 6.37 -9.22 4.71
C THR A 341 6.15 -7.81 5.29
N PHE A 342 5.20 -7.66 6.22
CA PHE A 342 4.95 -6.38 6.89
C PHE A 342 6.18 -5.91 7.67
N PHE A 343 6.81 -6.80 8.42
CA PHE A 343 8.04 -6.52 9.15
C PHE A 343 9.16 -6.07 8.19
N ALA A 344 9.36 -6.78 7.08
CA ALA A 344 10.34 -6.41 6.06
C ALA A 344 10.06 -5.04 5.43
N LEU A 345 8.79 -4.73 5.11
CA LEU A 345 8.38 -3.43 4.59
C LEU A 345 8.60 -2.31 5.61
N VAL A 346 8.26 -2.53 6.89
CA VAL A 346 8.47 -1.53 7.96
C VAL A 346 9.96 -1.24 8.14
N LEU A 347 10.80 -2.27 8.19
CA LEU A 347 12.25 -2.08 8.28
C LEU A 347 12.78 -1.30 7.07
N PHE A 348 12.34 -1.64 5.87
CA PHE A 348 12.73 -0.94 4.66
C PHE A 348 12.25 0.52 4.66
N TRP A 349 11.01 0.80 5.03
CA TRP A 349 10.48 2.16 5.09
C TRP A 349 11.16 2.99 6.18
N ALA A 350 11.51 2.40 7.32
CA ALA A 350 12.28 3.07 8.36
C ALA A 350 13.68 3.47 7.84
N TYR A 351 14.39 2.55 7.19
CA TYR A 351 15.66 2.84 6.50
C TYR A 351 15.50 3.93 5.44
N TRP A 352 14.44 3.85 4.63
CA TRP A 352 14.18 4.76 3.53
C TRP A 352 13.88 6.18 4.02
N ILE A 353 13.01 6.32 5.03
CA ILE A 353 12.67 7.60 5.67
C ILE A 353 13.90 8.20 6.33
N MET A 354 14.68 7.41 7.06
CA MET A 354 15.92 7.88 7.70
C MET A 354 16.89 8.45 6.66
N THR A 355 17.13 7.70 5.59
CA THR A 355 18.00 8.14 4.48
C THR A 355 17.45 9.39 3.80
N LEU A 356 16.12 9.48 3.61
CA LEU A 356 15.48 10.66 3.02
C LEU A 356 15.70 11.91 3.88
N LEU A 357 15.55 11.79 5.21
CA LEU A 357 15.76 12.89 6.14
C LEU A 357 17.23 13.34 6.11
N PHE A 358 18.17 12.40 6.11
CA PHE A 358 19.60 12.72 6.00
C PHE A 358 19.92 13.37 4.66
N LEU A 359 19.41 12.83 3.55
CA LEU A 359 19.60 13.38 2.21
C LEU A 359 19.00 14.79 2.08
N GLY A 360 17.85 15.07 2.71
CA GLY A 360 17.26 16.41 2.75
C GLY A 360 18.08 17.44 3.50
N THR A 361 18.94 16.98 4.43
CA THR A 361 19.94 17.82 5.10
C THR A 361 21.31 17.80 4.44
N ALA A 362 21.49 16.99 3.40
CA ALA A 362 22.75 16.89 2.67
C ALA A 362 22.83 18.06 1.68
N GLY A 363 23.49 19.15 2.09
CA GLY A 363 23.84 20.26 1.21
C GLY A 363 25.27 20.70 1.44
N SER A 364 25.86 21.38 0.46
CA SER A 364 27.13 22.10 0.64
C SER A 364 26.85 23.46 1.27
N ALA A 365 27.77 23.92 2.12
CA ALA A 365 27.69 25.23 2.74
C ALA A 365 27.94 26.31 1.68
N VAL A 366 26.99 27.23 1.51
CA VAL A 366 27.10 28.39 0.63
C VAL A 366 26.79 29.64 1.45
N GLN A 367 27.50 30.73 1.20
CA GLN A 367 27.21 32.00 1.85
C GLN A 367 26.00 32.66 1.20
N ASN A 368 25.05 33.11 2.02
CA ASN A 368 23.89 33.90 1.59
C ASN A 368 24.22 35.40 1.56
N ASP A 369 23.35 36.22 0.96
CA ASP A 369 23.49 37.68 0.82
C ASP A 369 23.69 38.42 2.15
N GLN A 370 23.28 37.82 3.26
CA GLN A 370 23.43 38.33 4.64
C GLN A 370 24.76 37.92 5.31
N GLY A 371 25.63 37.18 4.61
CA GLY A 371 26.90 36.68 5.14
C GLY A 371 26.84 35.37 5.93
N PHE A 372 25.65 34.77 6.09
CA PHE A 372 25.42 33.51 6.83
C PHE A 372 25.54 32.26 5.94
N VAL A 373 25.72 31.09 6.57
CA VAL A 373 25.75 29.80 5.87
C VAL A 373 24.34 29.29 5.60
N GLU A 374 24.05 29.04 4.34
CA GLU A 374 22.90 28.26 3.89
C GLU A 374 23.39 26.96 3.23
N PHE A 375 22.80 25.83 3.60
CA PHE A 375 23.08 24.57 2.93
C PHE A 375 22.17 24.42 1.72
N ARG A 376 22.77 24.40 0.53
CA ARG A 376 22.04 24.20 -0.73
C ARG A 376 22.37 22.84 -1.32
N VAL A 377 21.33 22.17 -1.81
CA VAL A 377 21.46 20.90 -2.53
C VAL A 377 21.77 21.23 -3.99
N SER A 378 23.04 21.14 -4.39
CA SER A 378 23.50 21.47 -5.75
C SER A 378 24.17 20.28 -6.43
N GLY A 379 24.13 20.27 -7.77
CA GLY A 379 24.81 19.27 -8.59
C GLY A 379 24.20 17.85 -8.50
N PRO A 380 25.03 16.79 -8.48
CA PRO A 380 24.57 15.39 -8.56
C PRO A 380 23.58 14.96 -7.46
N LEU A 381 23.58 15.65 -6.31
CA LEU A 381 22.68 15.34 -5.19
C LEU A 381 21.19 15.50 -5.55
N GLN A 382 20.87 16.38 -6.49
CA GLN A 382 19.49 16.59 -6.94
C GLN A 382 18.92 15.32 -7.61
N TYR A 383 19.78 14.53 -8.27
CA TYR A 383 19.36 13.28 -8.91
C TYR A 383 19.28 12.10 -7.93
N MET A 384 19.99 12.16 -6.80
CA MET A 384 19.91 11.12 -5.75
C MET A 384 18.50 11.02 -5.17
N TRP A 385 17.77 12.13 -5.09
CA TRP A 385 16.36 12.14 -4.67
C TRP A 385 15.47 11.27 -5.56
N TRP A 386 15.61 11.39 -6.88
CA TRP A 386 14.85 10.57 -7.83
C TRP A 386 15.21 9.10 -7.73
N TYR A 387 16.50 8.79 -7.59
CA TYR A 387 16.98 7.43 -7.39
C TYR A 387 16.36 6.81 -6.13
N HIS A 388 16.34 7.56 -5.02
CA HIS A 388 15.77 7.13 -3.75
C HIS A 388 14.25 6.89 -3.85
N VAL A 389 13.52 7.76 -4.57
CA VAL A 389 12.07 7.59 -4.84
C VAL A 389 11.80 6.34 -5.68
N VAL A 390 12.58 6.09 -6.74
CA VAL A 390 12.47 4.85 -7.52
C VAL A 390 12.73 3.64 -6.62
N GLY A 391 13.70 3.74 -5.71
CA GLY A 391 14.03 2.70 -4.75
C GLY A 391 12.89 2.36 -3.79
N LEU A 392 12.13 3.37 -3.32
CA LEU A 392 10.93 3.15 -2.50
C LEU A 392 9.96 2.19 -3.17
N ILE A 393 9.71 2.42 -4.45
CA ILE A 393 8.69 1.69 -5.21
C ILE A 393 9.23 0.31 -5.59
N TRP A 394 10.41 0.25 -6.21
CA TRP A 394 10.94 -1.01 -6.72
C TRP A 394 11.24 -2.02 -5.61
N ILE A 395 11.84 -1.58 -4.50
CA ILE A 395 12.16 -2.48 -3.39
C ILE A 395 10.87 -2.92 -2.65
N SER A 396 9.88 -2.04 -2.51
CA SER A 396 8.58 -2.44 -1.95
C SER A 396 7.88 -3.48 -2.82
N GLU A 397 7.84 -3.28 -4.14
CA GLU A 397 7.29 -4.28 -5.09
C GLU A 397 8.10 -5.58 -5.07
N PHE A 398 9.44 -5.50 -4.91
CA PHE A 398 10.30 -6.67 -4.77
C PHE A 398 9.96 -7.48 -3.53
N ILE A 399 9.79 -6.84 -2.36
CA ILE A 399 9.42 -7.50 -1.11
C ILE A 399 8.05 -8.19 -1.24
N LEU A 400 7.06 -7.52 -1.86
CA LEU A 400 5.75 -8.11 -2.13
C LEU A 400 5.84 -9.29 -3.13
N ALA A 401 6.65 -9.17 -4.17
CA ALA A 401 6.87 -10.25 -5.13
C ALA A 401 7.63 -11.45 -4.53
N CYS A 402 8.51 -11.24 -3.55
CA CYS A 402 9.11 -12.32 -2.75
C CYS A 402 8.05 -13.11 -1.99
N GLN A 403 7.05 -12.43 -1.39
CA GLN A 403 5.90 -13.09 -0.75
C GLN A 403 5.13 -13.93 -1.79
N GLN A 404 4.83 -13.35 -2.95
CA GLN A 404 4.11 -14.04 -4.03
C GLN A 404 4.79 -15.33 -4.48
N MET A 405 6.09 -15.27 -4.76
CA MET A 405 6.89 -16.43 -5.14
C MET A 405 6.99 -17.47 -4.00
N THR A 406 7.13 -17.01 -2.75
CA THR A 406 7.21 -17.91 -1.58
C THR A 406 5.93 -18.71 -1.39
N VAL A 407 4.78 -18.03 -1.40
CA VAL A 407 3.46 -18.68 -1.30
C VAL A 407 3.23 -19.62 -2.48
N ALA A 408 3.48 -19.14 -3.71
CA ALA A 408 3.33 -19.96 -4.91
C ALA A 408 4.17 -21.24 -4.84
N GLY A 409 5.45 -21.15 -4.46
CA GLY A 409 6.32 -22.32 -4.33
C GLY A 409 5.88 -23.29 -3.24
N ALA A 410 5.33 -22.82 -2.11
CA ALA A 410 4.83 -23.69 -1.04
C ALA A 410 3.57 -24.44 -1.49
N VAL A 411 2.62 -23.75 -2.11
CA VAL A 411 1.36 -24.34 -2.61
C VAL A 411 1.62 -25.29 -3.78
N VAL A 412 2.51 -24.93 -4.71
CA VAL A 412 2.94 -25.81 -5.83
C VAL A 412 3.58 -27.09 -5.29
N THR A 413 4.45 -26.98 -4.28
CA THR A 413 5.05 -28.16 -3.63
C THR A 413 3.96 -29.04 -3.02
N TYR A 414 3.00 -28.45 -2.30
CA TYR A 414 1.87 -29.19 -1.74
C TYR A 414 1.01 -29.87 -2.81
N TYR A 415 0.71 -29.16 -3.91
CA TYR A 415 -0.16 -29.66 -4.97
C TYR A 415 0.43 -30.87 -5.69
N PHE A 416 1.68 -30.76 -6.16
CA PHE A 416 2.33 -31.80 -6.98
C PHE A 416 3.01 -32.91 -6.17
N THR A 417 3.01 -32.84 -4.83
CA THR A 417 3.45 -33.97 -3.99
C THR A 417 2.30 -34.94 -3.77
N ARG A 418 2.36 -36.16 -4.32
CA ARG A 418 1.29 -37.16 -4.20
C ARG A 418 1.07 -37.61 -2.76
N ASP A 419 2.11 -38.15 -2.12
CA ASP A 419 2.06 -38.54 -0.71
C ASP A 419 2.45 -37.36 0.18
N LYS A 420 1.47 -36.83 0.92
CA LYS A 420 1.68 -35.65 1.78
C LYS A 420 2.68 -35.91 2.93
N ARG A 421 3.03 -37.17 3.22
CA ARG A 421 4.10 -37.53 4.16
C ARG A 421 5.50 -37.18 3.63
N ASN A 422 5.66 -37.08 2.31
CA ASN A 422 6.92 -36.71 1.66
C ASN A 422 7.12 -35.19 1.56
N LEU A 423 6.22 -34.39 2.14
CA LEU A 423 6.42 -32.94 2.21
C LEU A 423 7.60 -32.62 3.12
N PRO A 424 8.42 -31.61 2.78
CA PRO A 424 9.48 -31.16 3.67
C PRO A 424 8.86 -30.66 4.99
N PHE A 425 9.60 -30.81 6.10
CA PHE A 425 9.12 -30.45 7.46
C PHE A 425 8.51 -29.04 7.54
N THR A 426 9.09 -28.08 6.82
CA THR A 426 8.55 -26.72 6.66
C THR A 426 8.54 -26.31 5.18
N PRO A 427 7.44 -26.52 4.43
CA PRO A 427 7.37 -26.23 2.99
C PRO A 427 7.53 -24.75 2.65
N ILE A 428 7.14 -23.85 3.55
CA ILE A 428 7.37 -22.40 3.42
C ILE A 428 8.86 -22.10 3.41
N LEU A 429 9.61 -22.60 4.40
CA LEU A 429 11.04 -22.33 4.50
C LEU A 429 11.80 -22.95 3.33
N ALA A 430 11.40 -24.15 2.89
CA ALA A 430 11.92 -24.75 1.67
C ALA A 430 11.64 -23.86 0.44
N SER A 431 10.45 -23.23 0.37
CA SER A 431 10.11 -22.27 -0.68
C SER A 431 10.94 -20.99 -0.63
N VAL A 432 11.16 -20.42 0.55
CA VAL A 432 12.05 -19.26 0.75
C VAL A 432 13.48 -19.61 0.32
N ASN A 433 13.99 -20.77 0.70
CA ASN A 433 15.32 -21.22 0.29
C ASN A 433 15.45 -21.35 -1.24
N ARG A 434 14.43 -21.91 -1.90
CA ARG A 434 14.40 -21.97 -3.37
C ARG A 434 14.32 -20.58 -4.01
N LEU A 435 13.53 -19.67 -3.46
CA LEU A 435 13.47 -18.28 -3.91
C LEU A 435 14.86 -17.65 -3.86
N ILE A 436 15.54 -17.69 -2.71
CA ILE A 436 16.86 -17.08 -2.50
C ILE A 436 17.90 -17.71 -3.42
N ARG A 437 17.89 -19.04 -3.56
CA ARG A 437 18.92 -19.77 -4.32
C ARG A 437 18.75 -19.68 -5.83
N TYR A 438 17.51 -19.64 -6.34
CA TYR A 438 17.26 -19.83 -7.77
C TYR A 438 16.48 -18.68 -8.44
N HIS A 439 15.56 -18.01 -7.75
CA HIS A 439 14.50 -17.23 -8.41
C HIS A 439 14.47 -15.72 -8.08
N LEU A 440 15.46 -15.20 -7.34
CA LEU A 440 15.53 -13.76 -7.05
C LEU A 440 15.57 -12.89 -8.32
N GLY A 441 16.22 -13.34 -9.39
CA GLY A 441 16.25 -12.62 -10.66
C GLY A 441 14.87 -12.48 -11.32
N THR A 442 14.09 -13.56 -11.31
CA THR A 442 12.70 -13.55 -11.81
C THR A 442 11.82 -12.61 -11.00
N VAL A 443 11.98 -12.62 -9.68
CA VAL A 443 11.25 -11.71 -8.77
C VAL A 443 11.64 -10.24 -9.05
N ALA A 444 12.94 -9.95 -9.15
CA ALA A 444 13.46 -8.62 -9.47
C ALA A 444 12.93 -8.08 -10.81
N LYS A 445 12.91 -8.92 -11.84
CA LYS A 445 12.37 -8.56 -13.16
C LYS A 445 10.88 -8.27 -13.11
N GLY A 446 10.09 -9.14 -12.47
CA GLY A 446 8.64 -8.94 -12.38
C GLY A 446 8.28 -7.68 -11.58
N SER A 447 8.93 -7.45 -10.43
CA SER A 447 8.69 -6.24 -9.61
C SER A 447 9.12 -4.95 -10.33
N PHE A 448 10.18 -5.02 -11.16
CA PHE A 448 10.59 -3.89 -11.98
C PHE A 448 9.55 -3.53 -13.05
N ILE A 449 8.95 -4.53 -13.71
CA ILE A 449 7.91 -4.30 -14.73
C ILE A 449 6.70 -3.57 -14.14
N ILE A 450 6.27 -3.94 -12.92
CA ILE A 450 5.21 -3.22 -12.20
C ILE A 450 5.65 -1.78 -11.91
N THR A 451 6.89 -1.61 -11.43
CA THR A 451 7.46 -0.29 -11.11
C THR A 451 7.46 0.66 -12.32
N LEU A 452 7.78 0.15 -13.52
CA LEU A 452 7.78 0.92 -14.77
C LEU A 452 6.41 1.49 -15.15
N VAL A 453 5.30 0.86 -14.71
CA VAL A 453 3.94 1.35 -14.95
C VAL A 453 3.45 2.22 -13.80
N LYS A 454 3.85 1.88 -12.57
CA LYS A 454 3.45 2.58 -11.35
C LYS A 454 4.00 4.00 -11.29
N ILE A 455 5.27 4.22 -11.67
CA ILE A 455 5.90 5.55 -11.68
C ILE A 455 5.16 6.54 -12.61
N PRO A 456 4.97 6.27 -13.91
CA PRO A 456 4.22 7.15 -14.80
C PRO A 456 2.80 7.43 -14.31
N ARG A 457 2.12 6.41 -13.75
CA ARG A 457 0.77 6.58 -13.20
C ARG A 457 0.76 7.58 -12.04
N MET A 458 1.70 7.47 -11.11
CA MET A 458 1.83 8.41 -9.99
C MET A 458 2.16 9.83 -10.47
N ILE A 459 3.04 9.97 -11.47
CA ILE A 459 3.37 11.28 -12.08
C ILE A 459 2.11 11.90 -12.71
N LEU A 460 1.35 11.14 -13.51
CA LEU A 460 0.11 11.64 -14.12
C LEU A 460 -0.96 12.00 -13.09
N MET A 461 -1.09 11.21 -12.02
CA MET A 461 -1.99 11.54 -10.90
C MET A 461 -1.58 12.84 -10.20
N TYR A 462 -0.28 13.06 -9.99
CA TYR A 462 0.24 14.30 -9.44
C TYR A 462 -0.05 15.50 -10.36
N ILE A 463 0.24 15.36 -11.66
CA ILE A 463 -0.04 16.41 -12.66
C ILE A 463 -1.54 16.74 -12.69
N HIS A 464 -2.42 15.74 -12.71
CA HIS A 464 -3.86 15.94 -12.69
C HIS A 464 -4.32 16.68 -11.43
N SER A 465 -3.74 16.35 -10.27
CA SER A 465 -4.02 17.06 -9.02
C SER A 465 -3.59 18.52 -9.06
N GLN A 466 -2.44 18.83 -9.68
CA GLN A 466 -1.91 20.19 -9.79
C GLN A 466 -2.68 21.05 -10.81
N LEU A 467 -3.19 20.42 -11.88
CA LEU A 467 -3.95 21.09 -12.93
C LEU A 467 -5.45 21.19 -12.61
N LYS A 468 -5.91 20.65 -11.48
CA LYS A 468 -7.31 20.67 -11.06
C LYS A 468 -7.80 22.12 -10.94
N GLY A 469 -8.71 22.51 -11.84
CA GLY A 469 -9.28 23.86 -11.91
C GLY A 469 -8.60 24.81 -12.91
N LYS A 470 -7.48 24.41 -13.55
CA LYS A 470 -6.74 25.22 -14.54
C LYS A 470 -6.66 24.58 -15.94
N GLU A 471 -7.22 23.38 -16.11
CA GLU A 471 -7.16 22.59 -17.34
C GLU A 471 -8.40 22.76 -18.25
N ASN A 472 -8.20 22.74 -19.57
CA ASN A 472 -9.26 22.65 -20.56
C ASN A 472 -9.87 21.22 -20.59
N ALA A 473 -11.09 21.09 -21.12
CA ALA A 473 -11.84 19.82 -21.12
C ALA A 473 -11.08 18.65 -21.79
N CYS A 474 -10.34 18.92 -22.88
CA CYS A 474 -9.53 17.91 -23.57
C CYS A 474 -8.40 17.36 -22.68
N ALA A 475 -7.62 18.25 -22.03
CA ALA A 475 -6.54 17.84 -21.13
C ALA A 475 -7.06 17.01 -19.94
N ARG A 476 -8.21 17.40 -19.37
CA ARG A 476 -8.89 16.63 -18.32
C ARG A 476 -9.26 15.22 -18.78
N CYS A 477 -9.83 15.11 -19.99
CA CYS A 477 -10.24 13.83 -20.56
C CYS A 477 -9.03 12.91 -20.79
N VAL A 478 -7.99 13.42 -21.44
CA VAL A 478 -6.75 12.68 -21.73
C VAL A 478 -6.08 12.20 -20.44
N LEU A 479 -5.91 13.09 -19.44
CA LEU A 479 -5.30 12.73 -18.16
C LEU A 479 -6.08 11.62 -17.45
N LYS A 480 -7.41 11.76 -17.34
CA LYS A 480 -8.25 10.72 -16.71
C LYS A 480 -8.20 9.39 -17.47
N SER A 481 -8.21 9.44 -18.80
CA SER A 481 -8.11 8.24 -19.65
C SER A 481 -6.77 7.53 -19.45
N CYS A 482 -5.65 8.25 -19.53
CA CYS A 482 -4.31 7.69 -19.32
C CYS A 482 -4.13 7.11 -17.91
N ILE A 483 -4.62 7.81 -16.88
CA ILE A 483 -4.58 7.31 -15.49
C ILE A 483 -5.37 6.00 -15.37
N CYS A 484 -6.55 5.93 -15.98
CA CYS A 484 -7.38 4.72 -16.01
C CYS A 484 -6.65 3.57 -16.72
N CYS A 485 -6.12 3.81 -17.93
CA CYS A 485 -5.38 2.81 -18.70
C CYS A 485 -4.15 2.27 -17.95
N LEU A 486 -3.37 3.15 -17.32
CA LEU A 486 -2.21 2.73 -16.52
C LEU A 486 -2.62 1.96 -15.26
N TRP A 487 -3.75 2.32 -14.63
CA TRP A 487 -4.29 1.55 -13.51
C TRP A 487 -4.73 0.15 -13.94
N CYS A 488 -5.45 0.04 -15.06
CA CYS A 488 -5.83 -1.25 -15.65
C CYS A 488 -4.59 -2.08 -16.02
N LEU A 489 -3.58 -1.46 -16.62
CA LEU A 489 -2.32 -2.13 -16.95
C LEU A 489 -1.58 -2.61 -15.70
N GLU A 490 -1.48 -1.78 -14.66
CA GLU A 490 -0.89 -2.15 -13.37
C GLU A 490 -1.63 -3.35 -12.76
N LYS A 491 -2.97 -3.37 -12.80
CA LYS A 491 -3.76 -4.51 -12.30
C LYS A 491 -3.55 -5.78 -13.11
N CYS A 492 -3.52 -5.67 -14.44
CA CYS A 492 -3.24 -6.79 -15.33
C CYS A 492 -1.81 -7.35 -15.10
N LEU A 493 -0.82 -6.47 -14.96
CA LEU A 493 0.57 -6.86 -14.69
C LEU A 493 0.73 -7.53 -13.33
N ASN A 494 0.07 -7.03 -12.29
CA ASN A 494 0.07 -7.70 -10.98
C ASN A 494 -0.51 -9.12 -11.06
N TYR A 495 -1.63 -9.29 -11.76
CA TYR A 495 -2.24 -10.60 -11.97
C TYR A 495 -1.34 -11.53 -12.82
N LEU A 496 -0.75 -11.01 -13.90
CA LEU A 496 0.17 -11.77 -14.75
C LEU A 496 1.43 -12.17 -13.97
N ASN A 497 2.00 -11.28 -13.16
CA ASN A 497 3.18 -11.55 -12.35
C ASN A 497 2.94 -12.70 -11.38
N GLN A 498 1.81 -12.68 -10.65
CA GLN A 498 1.45 -13.76 -9.72
C GLN A 498 1.39 -15.12 -10.42
N ASN A 499 0.76 -15.15 -11.59
CA ASN A 499 0.64 -16.37 -12.38
C ASN A 499 1.98 -16.79 -13.01
N ALA A 500 2.81 -15.84 -13.43
CA ALA A 500 4.16 -16.10 -13.92
C ALA A 500 5.04 -16.69 -12.81
N TYR A 501 5.01 -16.16 -11.59
CA TYR A 501 5.75 -16.72 -10.45
C TYR A 501 5.29 -18.14 -10.12
N THR A 502 3.99 -18.41 -10.24
CA THR A 502 3.46 -19.76 -10.07
C THR A 502 3.98 -20.72 -11.14
N ALA A 503 3.95 -20.32 -12.41
CA ALA A 503 4.52 -21.11 -13.50
C ALA A 503 6.04 -21.33 -13.34
N THR A 504 6.78 -20.31 -12.87
CA THR A 504 8.20 -20.44 -12.52
C THR A 504 8.40 -21.45 -11.39
N ALA A 505 7.55 -21.43 -10.35
CA ALA A 505 7.65 -22.37 -9.24
C ALA A 505 7.42 -23.83 -9.68
N ILE A 506 6.59 -24.06 -10.71
CA ILE A 506 6.31 -25.39 -11.28
C ILE A 506 7.47 -25.85 -12.16
N ASN A 507 7.87 -25.03 -13.14
CA ASN A 507 8.75 -25.43 -14.26
C ASN A 507 10.21 -24.95 -14.12
N SER A 508 10.53 -24.14 -13.12
CA SER A 508 11.86 -23.53 -12.91
C SER A 508 12.37 -22.72 -14.13
N THR A 509 11.52 -21.92 -14.75
CA THR A 509 11.83 -21.15 -15.98
C THR A 509 11.89 -19.64 -15.74
N ASN A 510 12.59 -18.92 -16.63
CA ASN A 510 12.67 -17.46 -16.59
C ASN A 510 11.29 -16.79 -16.66
N PHE A 511 11.21 -15.54 -16.21
CA PHE A 511 9.97 -14.77 -16.06
C PHE A 511 9.14 -14.71 -17.36
N CYS A 512 9.76 -14.35 -18.49
CA CYS A 512 9.02 -14.15 -19.75
C CYS A 512 8.43 -15.45 -20.28
N THR A 513 9.17 -16.56 -20.18
CA THR A 513 8.67 -17.89 -20.55
C THR A 513 7.50 -18.29 -19.66
N SER A 514 7.68 -18.14 -18.34
CA SER A 514 6.64 -18.46 -17.34
C SER A 514 5.38 -17.61 -17.53
N ALA A 515 5.55 -16.31 -17.78
CA ALA A 515 4.44 -15.39 -18.03
C ALA A 515 3.69 -15.74 -19.32
N LYS A 516 4.40 -16.10 -20.39
CA LYS A 516 3.79 -16.57 -21.64
C LYS A 516 2.99 -17.84 -21.43
N ASP A 517 3.58 -18.84 -20.77
CA ASP A 517 2.93 -20.13 -20.53
C ASP A 517 1.67 -19.95 -19.67
N ALA A 518 1.79 -19.19 -18.59
CA ALA A 518 0.65 -18.86 -17.72
C ALA A 518 -0.44 -18.10 -18.47
N PHE A 519 -0.08 -17.07 -19.24
CA PHE A 519 -1.06 -16.29 -20.02
C PHE A 519 -1.84 -17.16 -21.01
N VAL A 520 -1.17 -18.04 -21.75
CA VAL A 520 -1.82 -18.95 -22.70
C VAL A 520 -2.84 -19.85 -21.99
N ILE A 521 -2.46 -20.45 -20.85
CA ILE A 521 -3.34 -21.33 -20.07
C ILE A 521 -4.57 -20.57 -19.53
N LEU A 522 -4.36 -19.34 -19.06
CA LEU A 522 -5.41 -18.49 -18.51
C LEU A 522 -6.40 -18.04 -19.58
N VAL A 523 -5.93 -17.65 -20.77
CA VAL A 523 -6.78 -17.23 -21.89
C VAL A 523 -7.60 -18.40 -22.44
N GLU A 524 -7.01 -19.58 -22.57
CA GLU A 524 -7.74 -20.81 -22.94
C GLU A 524 -8.89 -21.14 -21.97
N ASN A 525 -8.79 -20.68 -20.71
CA ASN A 525 -9.77 -20.88 -19.65
C ASN A 525 -10.41 -19.58 -19.15
N ALA A 526 -10.47 -18.52 -19.98
CA ALA A 526 -10.81 -17.16 -19.55
C ALA A 526 -12.14 -17.06 -18.77
N LEU A 527 -13.18 -17.79 -19.19
CA LEU A 527 -14.48 -17.80 -18.48
C LEU A 527 -14.39 -18.43 -17.09
N ARG A 528 -13.51 -19.41 -16.88
CA ARG A 528 -13.28 -20.02 -15.56
C ARG A 528 -12.51 -19.06 -14.66
N VAL A 529 -11.48 -18.42 -15.20
CA VAL A 529 -10.69 -17.37 -14.53
C VAL A 529 -11.60 -16.23 -14.06
N ALA A 530 -12.39 -15.67 -14.98
CA ALA A 530 -13.29 -14.56 -14.66
C ALA A 530 -14.28 -14.92 -13.55
N ALA A 531 -14.81 -16.16 -13.58
CA ALA A 531 -15.72 -16.63 -12.54
C ALA A 531 -15.06 -16.79 -11.17
N ILE A 532 -13.83 -17.30 -11.12
CA ILE A 532 -13.07 -17.47 -9.88
C ILE A 532 -12.75 -16.11 -9.26
N ASN A 533 -12.25 -15.16 -10.06
CA ASN A 533 -11.92 -13.82 -9.57
C ASN A 533 -13.18 -13.10 -9.09
N THR A 534 -14.25 -13.09 -9.88
CA THR A 534 -15.48 -12.36 -9.51
C THR A 534 -16.13 -12.91 -8.24
N VAL A 535 -16.28 -14.23 -8.15
CA VAL A 535 -16.91 -14.88 -6.99
C VAL A 535 -15.99 -14.84 -5.77
N GLY A 536 -14.69 -15.08 -5.96
CA GLY A 536 -13.69 -15.05 -4.92
C GLY A 536 -13.52 -13.66 -4.31
N ASP A 537 -13.37 -12.62 -5.13
CA ASP A 537 -13.25 -11.23 -4.69
C ASP A 537 -14.44 -10.82 -3.82
N PHE A 538 -15.66 -11.19 -4.24
CA PHE A 538 -16.85 -10.92 -3.45
C PHE A 538 -16.84 -11.68 -2.12
N MET A 539 -16.53 -12.97 -2.11
CA MET A 539 -16.46 -13.75 -0.86
C MET A 539 -15.47 -13.13 0.14
N LEU A 540 -14.29 -12.78 -0.35
CA LEU A 540 -13.24 -12.18 0.47
C LEU A 540 -13.64 -10.77 0.91
N PHE A 541 -14.33 -10.00 0.06
CA PHE A 541 -14.89 -8.70 0.44
C PHE A 541 -15.92 -8.82 1.57
N LEU A 542 -16.87 -9.75 1.45
CA LEU A 542 -17.86 -10.02 2.50
C LEU A 542 -17.19 -10.46 3.81
N GLY A 543 -16.11 -11.24 3.71
CA GLY A 543 -15.25 -11.58 4.83
C GLY A 543 -14.66 -10.36 5.54
N LYS A 544 -14.12 -9.38 4.79
CA LYS A 544 -13.61 -8.12 5.33
C LYS A 544 -14.70 -7.34 6.05
N VAL A 545 -15.89 -7.23 5.43
CA VAL A 545 -17.04 -6.55 6.02
C VAL A 545 -17.46 -7.21 7.33
N LEU A 546 -17.56 -8.53 7.38
CA LEU A 546 -17.93 -9.27 8.59
C LEU A 546 -16.95 -9.01 9.75
N ILE A 547 -15.64 -9.00 9.48
CA ILE A 547 -14.62 -8.71 10.51
C ILE A 547 -14.76 -7.27 11.01
N VAL A 548 -14.91 -6.30 10.11
CA VAL A 548 -15.05 -4.88 10.46
C VAL A 548 -16.33 -4.64 11.25
N CYS A 549 -17.47 -5.19 10.82
CA CYS A 549 -18.74 -5.05 11.53
C CYS A 549 -18.71 -5.72 12.91
N SER A 550 -18.14 -6.92 13.03
CA SER A 550 -18.04 -7.64 14.31
C SER A 550 -17.14 -6.90 15.29
N THR A 551 -15.97 -6.43 14.83
CA THR A 551 -15.04 -5.65 15.65
C THR A 551 -15.62 -4.28 15.99
N GLY A 552 -16.31 -3.64 15.04
CA GLY A 552 -16.99 -2.36 15.25
C GLY A 552 -18.13 -2.46 16.25
N LEU A 553 -18.93 -3.52 16.21
CA LEU A 553 -19.99 -3.77 17.19
C LEU A 553 -19.41 -3.99 18.60
N ALA A 554 -18.37 -4.81 18.72
CA ALA A 554 -17.64 -4.99 19.98
C ALA A 554 -17.04 -3.67 20.47
N GLY A 555 -16.50 -2.86 19.56
CA GLY A 555 -15.95 -1.55 19.84
C GLY A 555 -17.01 -0.56 20.32
N ILE A 556 -18.19 -0.54 19.72
CA ILE A 556 -19.33 0.26 20.20
C ILE A 556 -19.67 -0.17 21.63
N MET A 557 -19.84 -1.48 21.89
CA MET A 557 -20.21 -1.95 23.23
C MET A 557 -19.18 -1.60 24.30
N LEU A 558 -17.88 -1.77 24.00
CA LEU A 558 -16.79 -1.53 24.96
C LEU A 558 -16.47 -0.03 25.15
N LEU A 559 -16.49 0.75 24.07
CA LEU A 559 -16.18 2.19 24.14
C LEU A 559 -17.37 3.02 24.63
N ASN A 560 -18.61 2.60 24.32
CA ASN A 560 -19.82 3.27 24.82
C ASN A 560 -20.00 3.09 26.33
N TYR A 561 -19.41 2.07 26.94
CA TYR A 561 -19.39 1.89 28.39
C TYR A 561 -18.51 2.92 29.13
N GLN A 562 -17.64 3.65 28.42
CA GLN A 562 -16.71 4.64 29.00
C GLN A 562 -17.13 6.10 28.69
N GLN A 563 -18.45 6.33 28.57
CA GLN A 563 -19.04 7.59 28.07
C GLN A 563 -18.69 8.85 28.89
N ASP A 564 -18.22 8.72 30.13
CA ASP A 564 -18.13 9.86 31.05
C ASP A 564 -17.12 10.95 30.65
N TYR A 565 -16.12 10.67 29.78
CA TYR A 565 -15.06 11.66 29.49
C TYR A 565 -14.47 11.68 28.04
N THR A 566 -14.95 10.88 27.07
CA THR A 566 -14.24 10.75 25.75
C THR A 566 -15.10 10.73 24.48
N VAL A 567 -14.57 11.28 23.39
CA VAL A 567 -15.11 11.16 22.03
C VAL A 567 -14.79 9.75 21.50
N TRP A 568 -15.69 8.79 21.72
CA TRP A 568 -15.47 7.36 21.41
C TRP A 568 -15.57 6.98 19.92
N VAL A 569 -16.20 7.84 19.11
CA VAL A 569 -16.41 7.58 17.66
C VAL A 569 -15.11 7.49 16.88
N LEU A 570 -14.11 8.32 17.22
CA LEU A 570 -12.83 8.27 16.50
C LEU A 570 -12.00 7.02 16.82
N PRO A 571 -11.75 6.65 18.10
CA PRO A 571 -11.14 5.35 18.42
C PRO A 571 -11.82 4.19 17.69
N LEU A 572 -13.16 4.22 17.58
CA LEU A 572 -13.92 3.24 16.82
C LEU A 572 -13.58 3.25 15.31
N ILE A 573 -13.50 4.43 14.67
CA ILE A 573 -13.07 4.55 13.26
C ILE A 573 -11.66 4.00 13.06
N ILE A 574 -10.73 4.32 13.97
CA ILE A 574 -9.34 3.82 13.92
C ILE A 574 -9.32 2.29 14.01
N VAL A 575 -10.07 1.72 14.96
CA VAL A 575 -10.19 0.27 15.13
C VAL A 575 -10.82 -0.38 13.90
N CYS A 576 -11.88 0.19 13.33
CA CYS A 576 -12.51 -0.34 12.11
C CYS A 576 -11.56 -0.28 10.90
N LEU A 577 -10.79 0.79 10.76
CA LEU A 577 -9.77 0.91 9.72
C LEU A 577 -8.64 -0.12 9.92
N PHE A 578 -8.16 -0.30 11.14
CA PHE A 578 -7.19 -1.34 11.47
C PHE A 578 -7.72 -2.74 11.18
N ALA A 579 -8.95 -3.04 11.62
CA ALA A 579 -9.61 -4.33 11.36
C ALA A 579 -9.75 -4.61 9.86
N PHE A 580 -10.07 -3.59 9.05
CA PHE A 580 -10.11 -3.72 7.59
C PHE A 580 -8.73 -4.04 7.00
N LEU A 581 -7.68 -3.36 7.45
CA LEU A 581 -6.30 -3.61 7.00
C LEU A 581 -5.84 -5.03 7.36
N VAL A 582 -6.07 -5.46 8.61
CA VAL A 582 -5.75 -6.82 9.06
C VAL A 582 -6.50 -7.85 8.23
N ALA A 583 -7.81 -7.69 8.08
CA ALA A 583 -8.63 -8.58 7.25
C ALA A 583 -8.12 -8.64 5.80
N HIS A 584 -7.73 -7.50 5.22
CA HIS A 584 -7.18 -7.43 3.87
C HIS A 584 -5.86 -8.21 3.74
N CYS A 585 -4.93 -8.03 4.68
CA CYS A 585 -3.65 -8.74 4.70
C CYS A 585 -3.85 -10.27 4.72
N PHE A 586 -4.68 -10.78 5.62
CA PHE A 586 -4.93 -12.22 5.75
C PHE A 586 -5.68 -12.81 4.55
N LEU A 587 -6.77 -12.16 4.13
CA LEU A 587 -7.60 -12.65 3.05
C LEU A 587 -6.90 -12.55 1.69
N SER A 588 -5.95 -11.62 1.51
CA SER A 588 -5.12 -11.58 0.30
C SER A 588 -4.18 -12.78 0.14
N ILE A 589 -3.67 -13.35 1.24
CA ILE A 589 -2.91 -14.62 1.15
C ILE A 589 -3.84 -15.75 0.74
N TYR A 590 -5.06 -15.76 1.25
CA TYR A 590 -6.05 -16.76 0.87
C TYR A 590 -6.36 -16.69 -0.64
N GLU A 591 -6.60 -15.48 -1.16
CA GLU A 591 -6.77 -15.19 -2.60
C GLU A 591 -5.60 -15.76 -3.42
N MET A 592 -4.37 -15.46 -3.00
CA MET A 592 -3.15 -15.91 -3.65
C MET A 592 -3.04 -17.46 -3.69
N VAL A 593 -3.43 -18.14 -2.61
CA VAL A 593 -3.45 -19.62 -2.59
C VAL A 593 -4.48 -20.17 -3.58
N VAL A 594 -5.67 -19.56 -3.67
CA VAL A 594 -6.70 -19.96 -4.64
C VAL A 594 -6.22 -19.79 -6.07
N ASP A 595 -5.58 -18.67 -6.39
CA ASP A 595 -5.03 -18.39 -7.72
C ASP A 595 -3.96 -19.41 -8.11
N VAL A 596 -3.04 -19.71 -7.19
CA VAL A 596 -1.99 -20.72 -7.41
C VAL A 596 -2.60 -22.10 -7.65
N LEU A 597 -3.56 -22.51 -6.82
CA LEU A 597 -4.26 -23.79 -6.98
C LEU A 597 -5.01 -23.88 -8.30
N PHE A 598 -5.62 -22.77 -8.75
CA PHE A 598 -6.29 -22.73 -10.04
C PHE A 598 -5.31 -22.95 -11.19
N LEU A 599 -4.15 -22.28 -11.19
CA LEU A 599 -3.16 -22.47 -12.25
C LEU A 599 -2.59 -23.90 -12.20
N CYS A 600 -2.31 -24.45 -11.02
CA CYS A 600 -1.90 -25.85 -10.87
C CYS A 600 -2.97 -26.81 -11.44
N PHE A 601 -4.25 -26.58 -11.14
CA PHE A 601 -5.36 -27.36 -11.68
C PHE A 601 -5.49 -27.25 -13.20
N ALA A 602 -5.34 -26.05 -13.76
CA ALA A 602 -5.39 -25.84 -15.20
C ALA A 602 -4.23 -26.56 -15.92
N ILE A 603 -3.03 -26.58 -15.32
CA ILE A 603 -1.88 -27.32 -15.84
C ILE A 603 -2.09 -28.83 -15.70
N ASP A 604 -2.52 -29.31 -14.54
CA ASP A 604 -2.75 -30.73 -14.28
C ASP A 604 -3.79 -31.31 -15.25
N THR A 605 -4.89 -30.59 -15.49
CA THR A 605 -5.92 -30.98 -16.47
C THR A 605 -5.49 -30.89 -17.93
N LYS A 606 -4.42 -30.15 -18.23
CA LYS A 606 -3.89 -30.01 -19.60
C LYS A 606 -2.92 -31.12 -19.96
N TYR A 607 -2.09 -31.57 -19.00
CA TYR A 607 -1.03 -32.55 -19.24
C TYR A 607 -1.37 -33.96 -18.76
N ASN A 608 -2.28 -34.11 -17.80
CA ASN A 608 -2.75 -35.40 -17.29
C ASN A 608 -4.20 -35.66 -17.70
N ASP A 609 -4.54 -36.94 -17.94
CA ASP A 609 -5.87 -37.36 -18.41
C ASP A 609 -6.54 -38.40 -17.50
N GLY A 610 -5.80 -38.90 -16.51
CA GLY A 610 -6.20 -39.93 -15.54
C GLY A 610 -5.81 -41.36 -15.94
N SER A 611 -5.07 -41.55 -17.03
CA SER A 611 -4.57 -42.86 -17.44
C SER A 611 -3.34 -43.30 -16.61
N PRO A 612 -3.00 -44.61 -16.56
CA PRO A 612 -1.80 -45.09 -15.88
C PRO A 612 -0.55 -44.37 -16.38
N GLY A 613 0.21 -43.74 -15.48
CA GLY A 613 1.37 -42.90 -15.81
C GLY A 613 1.05 -41.42 -16.10
N ARG A 614 -0.22 -41.05 -16.27
CA ARG A 614 -0.72 -39.66 -16.41
C ARG A 614 -1.89 -39.39 -15.46
N GLU A 615 -1.70 -39.82 -14.22
CA GLU A 615 -2.64 -39.64 -13.13
C GLU A 615 -2.65 -38.18 -12.68
N PHE A 616 -3.84 -37.68 -12.32
CA PHE A 616 -3.97 -36.34 -11.76
C PHE A 616 -3.30 -36.21 -10.39
N TYR A 617 -2.71 -35.04 -10.12
CA TYR A 617 -2.15 -34.69 -8.81
C TYR A 617 -3.19 -34.01 -7.88
N MET A 618 -4.28 -33.52 -8.46
CA MET A 618 -5.33 -32.78 -7.75
C MET A 618 -6.00 -33.57 -6.61
N ASP A 619 -6.53 -32.83 -5.63
CA ASP A 619 -7.32 -33.39 -4.53
C ASP A 619 -8.61 -34.08 -5.05
N LYS A 620 -9.11 -35.08 -4.31
CA LYS A 620 -10.31 -35.85 -4.66
C LYS A 620 -11.51 -34.97 -5.01
N VAL A 621 -11.69 -33.84 -4.32
CA VAL A 621 -12.81 -32.90 -4.59
C VAL A 621 -12.72 -32.29 -5.99
N LEU A 622 -11.52 -31.97 -6.47
CA LEU A 622 -11.31 -31.44 -7.82
C LEU A 622 -11.42 -32.54 -8.88
N MET A 623 -10.95 -33.75 -8.57
CA MET A 623 -11.07 -34.91 -9.45
C MET A 623 -12.54 -35.28 -9.70
N GLU A 624 -13.34 -35.34 -8.64
CA GLU A 624 -14.78 -35.57 -8.72
C GLU A 624 -15.48 -34.50 -9.57
N PHE A 625 -15.07 -33.23 -9.44
CA PHE A 625 -15.58 -32.15 -10.30
C PHE A 625 -15.26 -32.38 -11.79
N VAL A 626 -14.04 -32.81 -12.12
CA VAL A 626 -13.64 -33.14 -13.51
C VAL A 626 -14.44 -34.32 -14.05
N GLU A 627 -14.60 -35.38 -13.27
CA GLU A 627 -15.38 -36.55 -13.65
C GLU A 627 -16.86 -36.23 -13.88
N ASN A 628 -17.49 -35.49 -12.96
CA ASN A 628 -18.88 -35.05 -13.09
C ASN A 628 -19.06 -34.16 -14.33
N SER A 629 -18.10 -33.28 -14.62
CA SER A 629 -18.09 -32.47 -15.84
C SER A 629 -17.98 -33.34 -17.10
N ARG A 630 -17.13 -34.38 -17.07
CA ARG A 630 -16.94 -35.33 -18.19
C ARG A 630 -18.19 -36.17 -18.42
N LYS A 631 -18.86 -36.63 -17.35
CA LYS A 631 -20.15 -37.37 -17.42
C LYS A 631 -21.25 -36.50 -18.05
N ALA A 632 -21.41 -35.27 -17.56
CA ALA A 632 -22.41 -34.34 -18.09
C ALA A 632 -22.20 -34.03 -19.60
N MET A 633 -20.95 -33.94 -20.07
CA MET A 633 -20.67 -33.79 -21.50
C MET A 633 -21.01 -35.03 -22.32
N LYS A 634 -20.74 -36.24 -21.79
CA LYS A 634 -21.10 -37.51 -22.45
C LYS A 634 -22.62 -37.69 -22.56
N GLU A 635 -23.37 -37.30 -21.54
CA GLU A 635 -24.84 -37.36 -21.53
C GLU A 635 -25.44 -36.36 -22.52
N ALA A 636 -24.93 -35.13 -22.57
CA ALA A 636 -25.34 -34.13 -23.56
C ALA A 636 -25.05 -34.58 -25.01
N GLY A 637 -23.92 -35.28 -25.24
CA GLY A 637 -23.57 -35.82 -26.55
C GLY A 637 -24.40 -37.04 -26.99
N LYS A 638 -24.91 -37.84 -26.04
CA LYS A 638 -25.81 -38.97 -26.33
C LYS A 638 -27.24 -38.54 -26.66
N GLY A 639 -27.69 -37.40 -26.12
CA GLY A 639 -29.01 -36.83 -26.43
C GLY A 639 -29.20 -36.47 -27.92
N GLY A 640 -28.13 -36.15 -28.64
CA GLY A 640 -28.19 -35.85 -30.09
C GLY A 640 -28.27 -37.09 -31.00
N VAL A 641 -28.04 -38.30 -30.47
CA VAL A 641 -28.09 -39.55 -31.27
C VAL A 641 -29.39 -40.33 -31.01
N ALA A 642 -30.05 -40.09 -29.87
CA ALA A 642 -31.34 -40.71 -29.57
C ALA A 642 -32.48 -40.15 -30.46
N ASP A 643 -32.41 -38.88 -30.85
CA ASP A 643 -33.44 -38.22 -31.69
C ASP A 643 -33.37 -38.61 -33.18
N ALA A 644 -32.30 -39.30 -33.61
CA ALA A 644 -32.12 -39.74 -35.00
C ALA A 644 -32.58 -41.19 -35.25
N ARG A 645 -33.03 -41.93 -34.22
CA ARG A 645 -33.46 -43.34 -34.35
C ARG A 645 -34.98 -43.54 -34.30
N GLU A 646 -35.77 -42.48 -34.19
CA GLU A 646 -37.25 -42.52 -34.09
C GLU A 646 -37.98 -42.26 -35.43
N LEU A 647 -37.31 -42.35 -36.58
CA LEU A 647 -37.99 -42.33 -37.89
C LEU A 647 -37.95 -43.73 -38.52
N LYS A 648 -38.86 -44.59 -38.06
CA LYS A 648 -39.29 -45.79 -38.82
C LYS A 648 -40.01 -45.33 -40.09
N PRO A 649 -39.70 -45.88 -41.27
CA PRO A 649 -40.48 -45.58 -42.47
C PRO A 649 -41.84 -46.28 -42.39
N MET A 650 -42.92 -45.50 -42.51
CA MET A 650 -44.24 -46.05 -42.78
C MET A 650 -44.29 -46.48 -44.25
N ILE A 651 -44.42 -47.78 -44.46
CA ILE A 651 -44.80 -48.40 -45.74
C ILE A 651 -46.22 -47.96 -46.08
N LYS A 652 -46.40 -47.37 -47.25
CA LYS A 652 -47.58 -47.55 -48.11
C LYS A 652 -47.19 -47.36 -49.56
#